data_AF-A0A946SMT9-F1
#
_entry.id   AF-A0A946SMT9-F1
#
_cell.length_a   1.000
_cell.length_b   1.000
_cell.length_c   1.000
_cell.angle_alpha   90.00
_cell.angle_beta   90.00
_cell.angle_gamma   90.00
#
_symmetry.space_group_name_H-M   'P 1'
#
loop_
_entity.id
_entity.type
_entity.pdbx_description
1 polymer ?
#
loop_
_entity_poly.entity_id
_entity_poly.type
_entity_poly.pdbx_seq_one_letter_code
_entity_poly.pdbx_strand_id
1 'polypeptide(L)'
;MTDVGEPVETSDAQVDDAMEAYRVDRDRYADFARAVEATLEAMLQTHDFVGYHASSRAKSPESLRRKLDEGATYPTKDCAGCRVLFYVESHIDDFVSHVYQEFEVQDHVTHESDEDYNAIHLTVSLGDTRRDLLEYRRFDGLQCEIQLSTVLYHAWSEMTHDTVYKPPEGVDTFDRDAFEDIRQQFAAVMRKHIRPATRDLDFIHYSFQRLREGQTAFGPQFLDDVSQAPSNNELYRQLESLAQYVGRFGDRTPTDVDIMTLVRDALARSRELGRVPLQLSIGAFHGFGFGDVAQTCVRLVDALRYHYPDEAFALLTDLAREDDPTVQERAVGGIRRLSEYNLDVLERVRYAVQIRLCEVMEGWTEAEVVSGFDSLVVATTAMLSPSFEGAAMIDADHFSIRSGSLLGTDQLSGVRARSVRALCRAYEVVGDLPARLKVLQALSEGTRASHWAGSDELDQVLAETAREITAFYAALTQRSDTDGHVLLAVEEKLHWLRVRYGDQDLPALDQIDRGLAENEEYQIFRTLVGYWGRLNPGVDHVQEREERDASADDYVELVGEETSEQWRGRIVSMMASYEVEPGAYLQQMGKFLHSLGRDRPDFALALLQEHELELEPMHYAIITGLQESFARDGLCDLLTGWVDDGKHLATCAAVCASAGQLDTDLADRVLARARTEGDGEALTALAHSLASCLGDDADARPRLVGVVRELSGLEHTAWVATLAHVEGVASALAADAPETVLEALLPLGVIGLEAEAFLKPIAEVHPERVVELFRDRVAKEADVTEAERGQRRRYGAVPWSFYELGVTLAEHAAVVVSAVLEWADAEGEESRWRYWLGAADLLHAAWPVYGEPIEQHLIASIRPNDAGSLMTLFAALDKYDGAESLWTTCKAVIVTYAGGPDYDRIRSRLQSVLSNTGVVAGEYGMAEAHERKAAEIEEWPDDDNPAVKAFLDDYRGYLQRIALGDRRRATREVEHRRREFGSQEDE
;
A
#
# COMPACT_ATOMS: atom_id res chain seq x y z
N MET A 1 -48.07 22.48 -16.75
CA MET A 1 -49.46 22.08 -17.07
C MET A 1 -49.41 20.64 -17.50
N THR A 2 -49.46 19.76 -16.51
CA THR A 2 -49.51 18.32 -16.64
C THR A 2 -50.82 17.89 -16.01
N ASP A 3 -51.51 17.02 -16.72
CA ASP A 3 -52.87 16.55 -16.51
C ASP A 3 -53.00 15.93 -15.10
N VAL A 4 -53.78 16.56 -14.24
CA VAL A 4 -54.16 16.02 -12.94
C VAL A 4 -55.32 15.08 -13.22
N GLY A 5 -55.03 13.78 -13.28
CA GLY A 5 -56.06 12.76 -13.33
C GLY A 5 -57.05 12.94 -12.17
N GLU A 6 -58.34 12.98 -12.49
CA GLU A 6 -59.42 13.04 -11.51
C GLU A 6 -59.30 11.88 -10.49
N PRO A 7 -59.51 12.13 -9.18
CA PRO A 7 -59.49 11.07 -8.19
C PRO A 7 -60.67 10.13 -8.44
N VAL A 8 -60.37 8.84 -8.65
CA VAL A 8 -61.40 7.80 -8.71
C VAL A 8 -61.94 7.62 -7.30
N GLU A 9 -63.08 8.24 -6.98
CA GLU A 9 -63.85 7.93 -5.77
C GLU A 9 -64.19 6.44 -5.78
N THR A 10 -63.61 5.68 -4.85
CA THR A 10 -63.96 4.27 -4.63
C THR A 10 -65.40 4.26 -4.15
N SER A 11 -66.33 3.64 -4.89
CA SER A 11 -67.74 3.71 -4.51
C SER A 11 -67.96 3.01 -3.16
N ASP A 12 -68.86 3.52 -2.31
CA ASP A 12 -69.21 2.91 -1.00
C ASP A 12 -69.47 1.39 -1.08
N ALA A 13 -70.01 0.92 -2.20
CA ALA A 13 -70.23 -0.51 -2.47
C ALA A 13 -68.94 -1.34 -2.57
N GLN A 14 -67.88 -0.79 -3.18
CA GLN A 14 -66.57 -1.45 -3.29
C GLN A 14 -65.86 -1.53 -1.93
N VAL A 15 -66.02 -0.50 -1.09
CA VAL A 15 -65.49 -0.50 0.28
C VAL A 15 -66.22 -1.54 1.13
N ASP A 16 -67.56 -1.60 1.05
CA ASP A 16 -68.33 -2.58 1.80
C ASP A 16 -68.03 -4.04 1.36
N ASP A 17 -67.83 -4.29 0.06
CA ASP A 17 -67.41 -5.60 -0.47
C ASP A 17 -66.02 -6.01 0.03
N ALA A 18 -65.05 -5.07 0.01
CA ALA A 18 -63.70 -5.30 0.55
C ALA A 18 -63.71 -5.56 2.07
N MET A 19 -64.58 -4.86 2.80
CA MET A 19 -64.76 -5.03 4.24
C MET A 19 -65.36 -6.40 4.58
N GLU A 20 -66.29 -6.91 3.76
CA GLU A 20 -66.85 -8.25 3.96
C GLU A 20 -65.81 -9.34 3.62
N ALA A 21 -65.06 -9.18 2.53
CA ALA A 21 -63.94 -10.07 2.20
C ALA A 21 -62.90 -10.11 3.35
N TYR A 22 -62.55 -8.96 3.91
CA TYR A 22 -61.61 -8.90 5.03
C TYR A 22 -62.17 -9.56 6.30
N ARG A 23 -63.45 -9.40 6.63
CA ARG A 23 -64.04 -10.05 7.80
C ARG A 23 -63.93 -11.58 7.72
N VAL A 24 -64.07 -12.15 6.53
CA VAL A 24 -63.92 -13.58 6.28
C VAL A 24 -62.45 -14.02 6.41
N ASP A 25 -61.51 -13.23 5.84
CA ASP A 25 -60.09 -13.59 5.79
C ASP A 25 -59.24 -13.04 6.96
N ARG A 26 -59.80 -12.27 7.88
CA ARG A 26 -59.05 -11.61 8.98
C ARG A 26 -58.29 -12.62 9.84
N ASP A 27 -58.90 -13.75 10.16
CA ASP A 27 -58.25 -14.80 10.95
C ASP A 27 -57.06 -15.42 10.19
N ARG A 28 -57.15 -15.49 8.85
CA ARG A 28 -56.05 -15.95 7.99
C ARG A 28 -54.89 -14.95 7.99
N TYR A 29 -55.15 -13.65 7.98
CA TYR A 29 -54.13 -12.61 8.15
C TYR A 29 -53.53 -12.61 9.57
N ALA A 30 -54.33 -12.84 10.61
CA ALA A 30 -53.85 -12.97 11.98
C ALA A 30 -52.96 -14.20 12.16
N ASP A 31 -53.33 -15.33 11.55
CA ASP A 31 -52.51 -16.55 11.51
C ASP A 31 -51.19 -16.31 10.76
N PHE A 32 -51.24 -15.56 9.66
CA PHE A 32 -50.05 -15.24 8.88
C PHE A 32 -49.09 -14.33 9.65
N ALA A 33 -49.60 -13.27 10.28
CA ALA A 33 -48.80 -12.37 11.10
C ALA A 33 -48.09 -13.12 12.25
N ARG A 34 -48.79 -14.07 12.89
CA ARG A 34 -48.18 -14.93 13.94
C ARG A 34 -47.09 -15.86 13.40
N ALA A 35 -47.24 -16.36 12.18
CA ALA A 35 -46.21 -17.20 11.55
C ALA A 35 -44.95 -16.39 11.19
N VAL A 36 -45.13 -15.15 10.72
CA VAL A 36 -44.04 -14.20 10.49
C VAL A 36 -43.36 -13.84 11.80
N GLU A 37 -44.10 -13.45 12.84
CA GLU A 37 -43.56 -13.18 14.19
C GLU A 37 -42.75 -14.36 14.72
N ALA A 38 -43.28 -15.58 14.67
CA ALA A 38 -42.55 -16.77 15.12
C ALA A 38 -41.22 -16.99 14.37
N THR A 39 -41.18 -16.62 13.09
CA THR A 39 -39.97 -16.66 12.28
C THR A 39 -38.99 -15.58 12.70
N LEU A 40 -39.46 -14.34 12.89
CA LEU A 40 -38.63 -13.22 13.36
C LEU A 40 -38.03 -13.54 14.74
N GLU A 41 -38.80 -14.13 15.64
CA GLU A 41 -38.32 -14.53 16.97
C GLU A 41 -37.24 -15.60 16.89
N ALA A 42 -37.42 -16.59 16.02
CA ALA A 42 -36.40 -17.61 15.78
C ALA A 42 -35.11 -17.00 15.20
N MET A 43 -35.23 -16.03 14.28
CA MET A 43 -34.07 -15.32 13.73
C MET A 43 -33.35 -14.51 14.80
N LEU A 44 -34.08 -13.72 15.59
CA LEU A 44 -33.52 -12.89 16.68
C LEU A 44 -32.80 -13.75 17.73
N GLN A 45 -33.35 -14.93 18.06
CA GLN A 45 -32.70 -15.87 18.98
C GLN A 45 -31.47 -16.55 18.37
N THR A 46 -31.54 -16.95 17.09
CA THR A 46 -30.45 -17.66 16.42
C THR A 46 -29.21 -16.79 16.25
N HIS A 47 -29.40 -15.47 16.11
CA HIS A 47 -28.33 -14.49 15.96
C HIS A 47 -28.00 -13.74 17.26
N ASP A 48 -28.41 -14.29 18.41
CA ASP A 48 -28.08 -13.79 19.76
C ASP A 48 -28.45 -12.30 20.02
N PHE A 49 -29.48 -11.77 19.37
CA PHE A 49 -29.96 -10.42 19.65
C PHE A 49 -30.50 -10.34 21.09
N VAL A 50 -30.20 -9.24 21.77
CA VAL A 50 -30.68 -8.96 23.13
C VAL A 50 -31.44 -7.64 23.19
N GLY A 51 -32.43 -7.56 24.08
CA GLY A 51 -33.22 -6.33 24.27
C GLY A 51 -34.11 -6.01 23.09
N TYR A 52 -35.02 -6.93 22.76
CA TYR A 52 -36.04 -6.74 21.73
C TYR A 52 -37.43 -7.12 22.24
N HIS A 53 -38.46 -6.68 21.51
CA HIS A 53 -39.83 -7.14 21.66
C HIS A 53 -40.48 -7.24 20.29
N ALA A 54 -40.86 -8.45 19.88
CA ALA A 54 -41.72 -8.61 18.72
C ALA A 54 -43.19 -8.76 19.11
N SER A 55 -44.06 -8.32 18.21
CA SER A 55 -45.49 -8.50 18.32
C SER A 55 -46.11 -8.60 16.94
N SER A 56 -47.20 -9.36 16.82
CA SER A 56 -48.02 -9.41 15.60
C SER A 56 -49.43 -8.86 15.83
N ARG A 57 -50.02 -8.32 14.77
CA ARG A 57 -51.43 -7.94 14.74
C ARG A 57 -52.02 -8.11 13.34
N ALA A 58 -53.29 -8.48 13.30
CA ALA A 58 -54.14 -8.23 12.14
C ALA A 58 -54.81 -6.86 12.29
N LYS A 59 -54.94 -6.14 11.18
CA LYS A 59 -55.59 -4.82 11.16
C LYS A 59 -57.01 -4.84 11.74
N SER A 60 -57.42 -3.76 12.39
CA SER A 60 -58.81 -3.65 12.86
C SER A 60 -59.75 -3.31 11.70
N PRO A 61 -61.00 -3.83 11.69
CA PRO A 61 -61.97 -3.49 10.67
C PRO A 61 -62.19 -1.98 10.52
N GLU A 62 -62.21 -1.24 11.63
CA GLU A 62 -62.40 0.21 11.62
C GLU A 62 -61.21 0.94 10.98
N SER A 63 -59.98 0.45 11.21
CA SER A 63 -58.79 1.03 10.59
C SER A 63 -58.66 0.66 9.12
N LEU A 64 -59.14 -0.51 8.69
CA LEU A 64 -59.17 -0.88 7.28
C LEU A 64 -60.21 -0.05 6.53
N ARG A 65 -61.45 0.06 7.05
CA ARG A 65 -62.54 0.83 6.41
C ARG A 65 -62.09 2.26 6.12
N ARG A 66 -61.56 2.95 7.14
CA ARG A 66 -61.03 4.31 6.98
C ARG A 66 -59.93 4.43 5.92
N LYS A 67 -59.01 3.46 5.83
CA LYS A 67 -57.94 3.48 4.82
C LYS A 67 -58.49 3.25 3.40
N LEU A 68 -59.55 2.45 3.27
CA LEU A 68 -60.27 2.26 2.00
C LEU A 68 -61.07 3.53 1.63
N ASP A 69 -61.70 4.18 2.61
CA ASP A 69 -62.41 5.47 2.42
C ASP A 69 -61.44 6.59 1.98
N GLU A 70 -60.17 6.52 2.43
CA GLU A 70 -59.06 7.39 1.99
C GLU A 70 -58.48 6.99 0.61
N GLY A 71 -59.03 5.96 -0.05
CA GLY A 71 -58.71 5.56 -1.42
C GLY A 71 -57.72 4.40 -1.57
N ALA A 72 -57.42 3.63 -0.52
CA ALA A 72 -56.56 2.46 -0.63
C ALA A 72 -57.26 1.25 -1.29
N THR A 73 -56.49 0.41 -1.97
CA THR A 73 -56.98 -0.82 -2.61
C THR A 73 -56.86 -2.03 -1.68
N TYR A 74 -57.90 -2.87 -1.60
CA TYR A 74 -57.86 -4.14 -0.88
C TYR A 74 -57.26 -5.27 -1.74
N PRO A 75 -56.38 -6.13 -1.19
CA PRO A 75 -55.84 -6.10 0.18
C PRO A 75 -54.73 -5.05 0.35
N THR A 76 -54.69 -4.39 1.51
CA THR A 76 -53.61 -3.46 1.86
C THR A 76 -52.39 -4.21 2.40
N LYS A 77 -51.18 -3.68 2.16
CA LYS A 77 -49.89 -4.28 2.61
C LYS A 77 -49.83 -4.58 4.13
N ASP A 78 -50.57 -3.81 4.93
CA ASP A 78 -50.61 -3.88 6.39
C ASP A 78 -51.85 -4.61 6.96
N CYS A 79 -52.52 -5.47 6.17
CA CYS A 79 -53.60 -6.35 6.67
C CYS A 79 -53.09 -7.33 7.75
N ALA A 80 -51.86 -7.82 7.57
CA ALA A 80 -51.04 -8.49 8.57
C ALA A 80 -49.84 -7.60 8.87
N GLY A 81 -49.53 -7.40 10.16
CA GLY A 81 -48.40 -6.58 10.58
C GLY A 81 -47.63 -7.22 11.73
N CYS A 82 -46.32 -7.14 11.67
CA CYS A 82 -45.39 -7.44 12.76
C CYS A 82 -44.64 -6.17 13.15
N ARG A 83 -44.32 -6.01 14.42
CA ARG A 83 -43.47 -4.93 14.91
C ARG A 83 -42.38 -5.51 15.77
N VAL A 84 -41.13 -5.18 15.46
CA VAL A 84 -39.96 -5.55 16.26
C VAL A 84 -39.36 -4.27 16.82
N LEU A 85 -39.37 -4.16 18.15
CA LEU A 85 -38.83 -3.03 18.87
C LEU A 85 -37.46 -3.39 19.43
N PHE A 86 -36.44 -2.64 19.04
CA PHE A 86 -35.08 -2.79 19.57
C PHE A 86 -34.79 -1.74 20.64
N TYR A 87 -33.80 -2.01 21.49
CA TYR A 87 -33.33 -1.03 22.48
C TYR A 87 -32.34 -0.03 21.88
N VAL A 88 -31.66 -0.40 20.79
CA VAL A 88 -30.64 0.38 20.09
C VAL A 88 -30.85 0.34 18.58
N GLU A 89 -30.48 1.41 17.86
CA GLU A 89 -30.65 1.50 16.41
C GLU A 89 -29.69 0.58 15.65
N SER A 90 -28.49 0.31 16.18
CA SER A 90 -27.53 -0.60 15.54
C SER A 90 -28.11 -1.99 15.25
N HIS A 91 -28.92 -2.53 16.17
CA HIS A 91 -29.58 -3.82 15.96
C HIS A 91 -30.62 -3.82 14.83
N ILE A 92 -31.24 -2.66 14.55
CA ILE A 92 -32.21 -2.56 13.44
C ILE A 92 -31.48 -2.82 12.13
N ASP A 93 -30.33 -2.16 11.93
CA ASP A 93 -29.58 -2.27 10.68
C ASP A 93 -29.04 -3.68 10.45
N ASP A 94 -28.47 -4.29 11.49
CA ASP A 94 -27.97 -5.67 11.43
C ASP A 94 -29.10 -6.65 11.12
N PHE A 95 -30.28 -6.46 11.73
CA PHE A 95 -31.41 -7.37 11.56
C PHE A 95 -32.05 -7.28 10.17
N VAL A 96 -32.02 -6.12 9.51
CA VAL A 96 -32.54 -5.97 8.14
C VAL A 96 -31.87 -6.95 7.19
N SER A 97 -30.55 -7.11 7.27
CA SER A 97 -29.82 -8.06 6.42
C SER A 97 -30.30 -9.51 6.60
N HIS A 98 -30.62 -9.91 7.83
CA HIS A 98 -31.18 -11.23 8.10
C HIS A 98 -32.61 -11.40 7.56
N VAL A 99 -33.43 -10.34 7.59
CA VAL A 99 -34.78 -10.36 6.99
C VAL A 99 -34.71 -10.60 5.49
N TYR A 100 -33.77 -9.98 4.79
CA TYR A 100 -33.56 -10.21 3.34
C TYR A 100 -33.12 -11.65 3.01
N GLN A 101 -32.47 -12.35 3.92
CA GLN A 101 -32.05 -13.74 3.71
C GLN A 101 -33.21 -14.73 3.88
N GLU A 102 -34.15 -14.43 4.76
CA GLU A 102 -35.23 -15.36 5.14
C GLU A 102 -36.57 -15.10 4.44
N PHE A 103 -36.81 -13.86 4.00
CA PHE A 103 -38.07 -13.45 3.40
C PHE A 103 -37.90 -12.87 1.99
N GLU A 104 -38.96 -12.99 1.19
CA GLU A 104 -39.08 -12.28 -0.07
C GLU A 104 -39.60 -10.86 0.23
N VAL A 105 -38.69 -9.89 0.28
CA VAL A 105 -38.97 -8.48 0.58
C VAL A 105 -39.48 -7.77 -0.66
N GLN A 106 -40.73 -7.33 -0.63
CA GLN A 106 -41.42 -6.69 -1.75
C GLN A 106 -41.39 -5.15 -1.69
N ASP A 107 -41.23 -4.59 -0.49
CA ASP A 107 -41.13 -3.15 -0.28
C ASP A 107 -40.24 -2.84 0.92
N HIS A 108 -39.49 -1.74 0.86
CA HIS A 108 -38.64 -1.24 1.92
C HIS A 108 -38.81 0.27 2.01
N VAL A 109 -39.41 0.74 3.10
CA VAL A 109 -39.55 2.16 3.39
C VAL A 109 -38.79 2.48 4.67
N THR A 110 -37.79 3.35 4.57
CA THR A 110 -37.14 3.92 5.75
C THR A 110 -37.73 5.28 6.03
N HIS A 111 -38.28 5.44 7.23
CA HIS A 111 -38.70 6.72 7.78
C HIS A 111 -37.54 7.28 8.59
N GLU A 112 -36.95 8.37 8.11
CA GLU A 112 -35.91 9.12 8.82
C GLU A 112 -36.28 10.60 8.85
N SER A 113 -36.35 11.16 10.06
CA SER A 113 -36.73 12.55 10.28
C SER A 113 -36.00 13.12 11.48
N ASP A 114 -35.62 14.40 11.40
CA ASP A 114 -35.10 15.11 12.56
C ASP A 114 -36.20 15.49 13.56
N GLU A 115 -37.47 15.51 13.14
CA GLU A 115 -38.61 15.98 13.93
C GLU A 115 -39.67 14.89 14.22
N ASP A 116 -39.52 13.71 13.63
CA ASP A 116 -40.48 12.59 13.70
C ASP A 116 -39.79 11.27 14.15
N TYR A 117 -40.56 10.18 14.27
CA TYR A 117 -40.01 8.88 14.65
C TYR A 117 -39.28 8.20 13.49
N ASN A 118 -38.15 7.54 13.81
CA ASN A 118 -37.42 6.73 12.85
C ASN A 118 -37.89 5.26 12.90
N ALA A 119 -38.15 4.68 11.74
CA ALA A 119 -38.52 3.27 11.59
C ALA A 119 -38.22 2.74 10.19
N ILE A 120 -38.00 1.43 10.08
CA ILE A 120 -37.91 0.72 8.81
C ILE A 120 -39.15 -0.15 8.65
N HIS A 121 -39.90 0.03 7.57
CA HIS A 121 -41.04 -0.79 7.22
C HIS A 121 -40.68 -1.69 6.03
N LEU A 122 -40.75 -3.00 6.23
CA LEU A 122 -40.51 -4.00 5.21
C LEU A 122 -41.83 -4.71 4.89
N THR A 123 -42.27 -4.71 3.64
CA THR A 123 -43.39 -5.58 3.22
C THR A 123 -42.81 -6.89 2.75
N VAL A 124 -43.15 -7.99 3.43
CA VAL A 124 -42.59 -9.31 3.15
C VAL A 124 -43.65 -10.33 2.77
N SER A 125 -43.20 -11.35 2.05
CA SER A 125 -43.91 -12.61 1.83
C SER A 125 -42.99 -13.80 2.11
N LEU A 126 -43.57 -15.00 2.23
CA LEU A 126 -42.77 -16.21 2.42
C LEU A 126 -42.06 -16.57 1.12
N GLY A 127 -40.76 -16.86 1.17
CA GLY A 127 -40.02 -17.40 0.02
C GLY A 127 -40.52 -18.79 -0.41
N ASP A 128 -40.16 -19.21 -1.63
CA ASP A 128 -40.63 -20.45 -2.26
C ASP A 128 -40.46 -21.69 -1.37
N THR A 129 -39.30 -21.83 -0.74
CA THR A 129 -38.97 -22.96 0.15
C THR A 129 -39.95 -23.10 1.32
N ARG A 130 -40.41 -21.99 1.90
CA ARG A 130 -41.39 -22.00 3.00
C ARG A 130 -42.81 -22.14 2.48
N ARG A 131 -43.14 -21.56 1.32
CA ARG A 131 -44.45 -21.71 0.68
C ARG A 131 -44.78 -23.16 0.31
N ASP A 132 -43.76 -23.95 -0.02
CA ASP A 132 -43.93 -25.37 -0.38
C ASP A 132 -44.34 -26.28 0.79
N LEU A 133 -44.12 -25.85 2.03
CA LEU A 133 -44.53 -26.56 3.24
C LEU A 133 -46.06 -26.55 3.41
N LEU A 134 -46.63 -27.71 3.75
CA LEU A 134 -48.09 -27.93 3.77
C LEU A 134 -48.83 -26.95 4.68
N GLU A 135 -48.25 -26.62 5.83
CA GLU A 135 -48.75 -25.70 6.84
C GLU A 135 -48.76 -24.23 6.39
N TYR A 136 -47.93 -23.85 5.41
CA TYR A 136 -47.75 -22.47 4.94
C TYR A 136 -48.35 -22.19 3.57
N ARG A 137 -48.74 -23.20 2.79
CA ARG A 137 -49.50 -23.02 1.53
C ARG A 137 -50.75 -22.16 1.68
N ARG A 138 -51.39 -22.23 2.85
CA ARG A 138 -52.56 -21.39 3.15
C ARG A 138 -52.24 -19.90 3.25
N PHE A 139 -50.98 -19.50 3.28
CA PHE A 139 -50.56 -18.09 3.29
C PHE A 139 -50.09 -17.58 1.93
N ASP A 140 -50.25 -18.39 0.88
CA ASP A 140 -49.88 -17.99 -0.47
C ASP A 140 -50.62 -16.71 -0.89
N GLY A 141 -49.87 -15.79 -1.50
CA GLY A 141 -50.32 -14.46 -1.89
C GLY A 141 -50.54 -13.45 -0.76
N LEU A 142 -50.26 -13.79 0.51
CA LEU A 142 -50.37 -12.84 1.62
C LEU A 142 -49.08 -12.03 1.82
N GLN A 143 -49.25 -10.77 2.20
CA GLN A 143 -48.18 -9.84 2.58
C GLN A 143 -48.28 -9.51 4.06
N CYS A 144 -47.12 -9.29 4.68
CA CYS A 144 -47.02 -8.80 6.05
C CYS A 144 -46.09 -7.59 6.09
N GLU A 145 -46.53 -6.51 6.71
CA GLU A 145 -45.66 -5.36 7.01
C GLU A 145 -44.89 -5.62 8.30
N ILE A 146 -43.56 -5.60 8.26
CA ILE A 146 -42.67 -5.66 9.42
C ILE A 146 -42.18 -4.25 9.71
N GLN A 147 -42.49 -3.73 10.89
CA GLN A 147 -42.02 -2.43 11.37
C GLN A 147 -40.88 -2.62 12.37
N LEU A 148 -39.69 -2.13 12.03
CA LEU A 148 -38.52 -2.13 12.90
C LEU A 148 -38.31 -0.71 13.44
N SER A 149 -38.31 -0.54 14.75
CA SER A 149 -38.07 0.75 15.40
C SER A 149 -37.44 0.55 16.78
N THR A 150 -37.02 1.63 17.44
CA THR A 150 -36.56 1.54 18.83
C THR A 150 -37.73 1.72 19.80
N VAL A 151 -37.57 1.25 21.03
CA VAL A 151 -38.58 1.44 22.09
C VAL A 151 -38.89 2.93 22.32
N LEU A 152 -37.88 3.81 22.25
CA LEU A 152 -38.06 5.24 22.46
C LEU A 152 -38.81 5.93 21.31
N TYR A 153 -38.44 5.63 20.06
CA TYR A 153 -39.17 6.14 18.89
C TYR A 153 -40.60 5.61 18.85
N HIS A 154 -40.80 4.34 19.17
CA HIS A 154 -42.13 3.75 19.26
C HIS A 154 -42.99 4.41 20.34
N ALA A 155 -42.45 4.63 21.55
CA ALA A 155 -43.18 5.29 22.62
C ALA A 155 -43.62 6.71 22.23
N TRP A 156 -42.76 7.46 21.55
CA TRP A 156 -43.11 8.78 21.04
C TRP A 156 -44.16 8.68 19.91
N SER A 157 -44.01 7.74 18.98
CA SER A 157 -44.92 7.54 17.84
C SER A 157 -46.34 7.20 18.29
N GLU A 158 -46.50 6.38 19.33
CA GLU A 158 -47.82 6.07 19.89
C GLU A 158 -48.46 7.30 20.55
N MET A 159 -47.67 8.16 21.21
CA MET A 159 -48.20 9.41 21.80
C MET A 159 -48.63 10.43 20.73
N THR A 160 -47.90 10.53 19.63
CA THR A 160 -48.19 11.48 18.55
C THR A 160 -49.26 11.00 17.59
N HIS A 161 -49.39 9.68 17.38
CA HIS A 161 -50.38 9.12 16.48
C HIS A 161 -51.80 9.55 16.83
N ASP A 162 -52.18 9.48 18.12
CA ASP A 162 -53.54 9.83 18.57
C ASP A 162 -53.73 11.32 18.89
N THR A 163 -52.64 12.10 18.95
CA THR A 163 -52.66 13.52 19.33
C THR A 163 -52.52 14.45 18.13
N VAL A 164 -51.58 14.15 17.23
CA VAL A 164 -51.16 15.04 16.13
C VAL A 164 -51.56 14.46 14.77
N TYR A 165 -51.35 13.17 14.55
CA TYR A 165 -51.60 12.54 13.25
C TYR A 165 -53.09 12.20 13.05
N LYS A 166 -53.76 11.73 14.11
CA LYS A 166 -55.19 11.41 14.14
C LYS A 166 -55.86 12.00 15.37
N PRO A 167 -55.90 13.34 15.49
CA PRO A 167 -56.61 13.98 16.59
C PRO A 167 -58.11 13.65 16.53
N PRO A 168 -58.83 13.71 17.66
CA PRO A 168 -60.28 13.65 17.67
C PRO A 168 -60.89 14.72 16.75
N GLU A 169 -62.04 14.40 16.16
CA GLU A 169 -62.69 15.22 15.13
C GLU A 169 -62.90 16.68 15.59
N GLY A 170 -62.37 17.63 14.81
CA GLY A 170 -62.51 19.08 15.03
C GLY A 170 -61.52 19.72 16.01
N VAL A 171 -60.62 18.95 16.64
CA VAL A 171 -59.62 19.49 17.59
C VAL A 171 -58.55 20.31 16.88
N ASP A 172 -58.06 19.83 15.74
CA ASP A 172 -57.07 20.47 14.87
C ASP A 172 -57.53 21.82 14.28
N THR A 173 -58.85 21.98 14.10
CA THR A 173 -59.47 23.15 13.48
C THR A 173 -60.09 24.12 14.49
N PHE A 174 -60.26 23.71 15.75
CA PHE A 174 -60.82 24.53 16.82
C PHE A 174 -59.91 25.71 17.21
N ASP A 175 -58.63 25.43 17.41
CA ASP A 175 -57.58 26.44 17.64
C ASP A 175 -56.29 25.97 16.95
N ARG A 176 -56.11 26.45 15.72
CA ARG A 176 -55.01 26.01 14.85
C ARG A 176 -53.64 26.38 15.42
N ASP A 177 -53.54 27.54 16.08
CA ASP A 177 -52.27 28.02 16.62
C ASP A 177 -51.87 27.17 17.85
N ALA A 178 -52.83 26.88 18.75
CA ALA A 178 -52.57 26.01 19.88
C ALA A 178 -52.27 24.55 19.47
N PHE A 179 -52.91 24.05 18.41
CA PHE A 179 -52.63 22.72 17.88
C PHE A 179 -51.24 22.65 17.22
N GLU A 180 -50.85 23.71 16.50
CA GLU A 180 -49.50 23.86 15.96
C GLU A 180 -48.43 23.90 17.07
N ASP A 181 -48.70 24.61 18.17
CA ASP A 181 -47.81 24.67 19.33
C ASP A 181 -47.57 23.26 19.93
N ILE A 182 -48.61 22.41 19.99
CA ILE A 182 -48.48 21.02 20.46
C ILE A 182 -47.59 20.22 19.50
N ARG A 183 -47.77 20.37 18.19
CA ARG A 183 -46.92 19.72 17.18
C ARG A 183 -45.45 20.13 17.35
N GLN A 184 -45.19 21.43 17.54
CA GLN A 184 -43.84 21.93 17.78
C GLN A 184 -43.25 21.43 19.10
N GLN A 185 -44.06 21.26 20.15
CA GLN A 185 -43.62 20.65 21.41
C GLN A 185 -43.18 19.20 21.21
N PHE A 186 -43.95 18.38 20.47
CA PHE A 186 -43.55 17.01 20.16
C PHE A 186 -42.26 16.95 19.33
N ALA A 187 -42.12 17.81 18.31
CA ALA A 187 -40.90 17.92 17.52
C ALA A 187 -39.70 18.40 18.37
N ALA A 188 -39.93 19.29 19.34
CA ALA A 188 -38.89 19.70 20.28
C ALA A 188 -38.48 18.56 21.22
N VAL A 189 -39.43 17.76 21.72
CA VAL A 189 -39.16 16.57 22.54
C VAL A 189 -38.36 15.52 21.74
N MET A 190 -38.72 15.30 20.48
CA MET A 190 -37.99 14.39 19.59
C MET A 190 -36.51 14.82 19.48
N ARG A 191 -36.29 16.07 19.06
CA ARG A 191 -34.95 16.64 18.84
C ARG A 191 -34.10 16.73 20.09
N LYS A 192 -34.67 17.19 21.21
CA LYS A 192 -33.90 17.52 22.42
C LYS A 192 -33.75 16.35 23.39
N HIS A 193 -34.60 15.33 23.30
CA HIS A 193 -34.65 14.28 24.31
C HIS A 193 -34.64 12.87 23.72
N ILE A 194 -35.57 12.54 22.82
CA ILE A 194 -35.72 11.16 22.33
C ILE A 194 -34.52 10.75 21.47
N ARG A 195 -34.17 11.55 20.46
CA ARG A 195 -33.06 11.22 19.55
C ARG A 195 -31.70 11.25 20.26
N PRO A 196 -31.34 12.26 21.08
CA PRO A 196 -30.12 12.22 21.87
C PRO A 196 -30.05 11.01 22.80
N ALA A 197 -31.14 10.69 23.49
CA ALA A 197 -31.18 9.52 24.38
C ALA A 197 -30.99 8.20 23.61
N THR A 198 -31.62 8.04 22.44
CA THR A 198 -31.41 6.85 21.59
C THR A 198 -29.94 6.73 21.18
N ARG A 199 -29.31 7.82 20.74
CA ARG A 199 -27.89 7.84 20.35
C ARG A 199 -26.94 7.57 21.52
N ASP A 200 -27.26 8.09 22.71
CA ASP A 200 -26.49 7.83 23.92
C ASP A 200 -26.58 6.36 24.33
N LEU A 201 -27.78 5.76 24.24
CA LEU A 201 -27.97 4.33 24.51
C LEU A 201 -27.23 3.45 23.49
N ASP A 202 -27.26 3.81 22.20
CA ASP A 202 -26.46 3.16 21.15
C ASP A 202 -24.98 3.22 21.47
N PHE A 203 -24.45 4.40 21.84
CA PHE A 203 -23.03 4.56 22.17
C PHE A 203 -22.63 3.80 23.44
N ILE A 204 -23.49 3.78 24.47
CA ILE A 204 -23.26 2.98 25.69
C ILE A 204 -23.24 1.50 25.33
N HIS A 205 -24.18 1.03 24.50
CA HIS A 205 -24.21 -0.34 24.04
C HIS A 205 -22.95 -0.69 23.24
N TYR A 206 -22.58 0.13 22.26
CA TYR A 206 -21.36 -0.01 21.48
C TYR A 206 -20.10 -0.07 22.36
N SER A 207 -19.99 0.84 23.33
CA SER A 207 -18.86 0.88 24.28
C SER A 207 -18.80 -0.38 25.15
N PHE A 208 -19.95 -0.86 25.61
CA PHE A 208 -20.05 -2.09 26.40
C PHE A 208 -19.73 -3.34 25.60
N GLN A 209 -20.22 -3.46 24.35
CA GLN A 209 -19.91 -4.61 23.49
C GLN A 209 -18.41 -4.69 23.21
N ARG A 210 -17.78 -3.58 22.87
CA ARG A 210 -16.32 -3.54 22.71
C ARG A 210 -15.56 -3.92 23.99
N LEU A 211 -16.08 -3.56 25.16
CA LEU A 211 -15.47 -3.97 26.42
C LEU A 211 -15.59 -5.49 26.62
N ARG A 212 -16.73 -6.10 26.25
CA ARG A 212 -16.93 -7.56 26.28
C ARG A 212 -16.05 -8.28 25.27
N GLU A 213 -15.94 -7.74 24.06
CA GLU A 213 -15.06 -8.25 23.01
C GLU A 213 -13.60 -8.19 23.46
N GLY A 214 -13.17 -7.04 24.01
CA GLY A 214 -11.85 -6.91 24.63
C GLY A 214 -11.64 -7.92 25.76
N GLN A 215 -12.59 -8.07 26.68
CA GLN A 215 -12.53 -9.08 27.73
C GLN A 215 -12.36 -10.51 27.17
N THR A 216 -13.01 -10.80 26.05
CA THR A 216 -12.90 -12.10 25.38
C THR A 216 -11.53 -12.28 24.74
N ALA A 217 -11.02 -11.24 24.06
CA ALA A 217 -9.70 -11.24 23.41
C ALA A 217 -8.53 -11.34 24.42
N PHE A 218 -8.70 -10.82 25.64
CA PHE A 218 -7.73 -11.00 26.73
C PHE A 218 -8.05 -12.22 27.62
N GLY A 219 -9.06 -13.01 27.25
CA GLY A 219 -9.50 -14.18 28.01
C GLY A 219 -8.56 -15.38 27.82
N PRO A 220 -8.46 -16.30 28.80
CA PRO A 220 -7.57 -17.47 28.72
C PRO A 220 -7.80 -18.34 27.49
N GLN A 221 -9.06 -18.51 27.06
CA GLN A 221 -9.38 -19.32 25.87
C GLN A 221 -8.80 -18.70 24.60
N PHE A 222 -8.97 -17.40 24.39
CA PHE A 222 -8.45 -16.73 23.19
C PHE A 222 -6.92 -16.76 23.16
N LEU A 223 -6.27 -16.55 24.30
CA LEU A 223 -4.81 -16.60 24.40
C LEU A 223 -4.28 -18.03 24.18
N ASP A 224 -5.01 -19.06 24.61
CA ASP A 224 -4.72 -20.45 24.27
C ASP A 224 -4.92 -20.71 22.77
N ASP A 225 -5.97 -20.15 22.15
CA ASP A 225 -6.23 -20.28 20.71
C ASP A 225 -5.08 -19.66 19.89
N VAL A 226 -4.56 -18.49 20.29
CA VAL A 226 -3.34 -17.87 19.73
C VAL A 226 -2.16 -18.83 19.84
N SER A 227 -1.96 -19.39 21.04
CA SER A 227 -0.84 -20.29 21.31
C SER A 227 -0.94 -21.60 20.53
N GLN A 228 -2.15 -22.06 20.23
CA GLN A 228 -2.46 -23.35 19.60
C GLN A 228 -2.91 -23.24 18.13
N ALA A 229 -2.78 -22.06 17.51
CA ALA A 229 -3.20 -21.83 16.14
C ALA A 229 -2.66 -22.93 15.18
N PRO A 230 -3.53 -23.54 14.35
CA PRO A 230 -3.16 -24.68 13.51
C PRO A 230 -2.48 -24.27 12.20
N SER A 231 -2.49 -22.99 11.85
CA SER A 231 -1.87 -22.46 10.63
C SER A 231 -1.52 -20.98 10.79
N ASN A 232 -0.61 -20.48 9.95
CA ASN A 232 -0.31 -19.05 9.90
C ASN A 232 -1.51 -18.18 9.51
N ASN A 233 -2.51 -18.73 8.80
CA ASN A 233 -3.74 -18.01 8.50
C ASN A 233 -4.55 -17.68 9.76
N GLU A 234 -4.63 -18.65 10.68
CA GLU A 234 -5.37 -18.47 11.92
C GLU A 234 -4.59 -17.63 12.92
N LEU A 235 -3.29 -17.90 13.04
CA LEU A 235 -2.40 -17.13 13.90
C LEU A 235 -2.37 -15.65 13.51
N TYR A 236 -2.31 -15.34 12.21
CA TYR A 236 -2.37 -13.96 11.70
C TYR A 236 -3.64 -13.24 12.13
N ARG A 237 -4.83 -13.85 11.92
CA ARG A 237 -6.12 -13.24 12.28
C ARG A 237 -6.23 -12.98 13.78
N GLN A 238 -5.82 -13.95 14.59
CA GLN A 238 -5.90 -13.84 16.04
C GLN A 238 -4.93 -12.77 16.58
N LEU A 239 -3.71 -12.70 16.06
CA LEU A 239 -2.74 -11.66 16.43
C LEU A 239 -3.15 -10.28 15.93
N GLU A 240 -3.77 -10.17 14.75
CA GLU A 240 -4.32 -8.90 14.25
C GLU A 240 -5.42 -8.40 15.19
N SER A 241 -6.34 -9.29 15.55
CA SER A 241 -7.41 -8.98 16.51
C SER A 241 -6.82 -8.55 17.87
N LEU A 242 -5.84 -9.30 18.39
CA LEU A 242 -5.14 -8.93 19.63
C LEU A 242 -4.46 -7.56 19.53
N ALA A 243 -3.77 -7.26 18.42
CA ALA A 243 -3.13 -5.97 18.19
C ALA A 243 -4.13 -4.80 18.19
N GLN A 244 -5.31 -4.99 17.61
CA GLN A 244 -6.38 -3.99 17.63
C GLN A 244 -6.85 -3.70 19.07
N TYR A 245 -7.08 -4.74 19.88
CA TYR A 245 -7.51 -4.56 21.28
C TYR A 245 -6.41 -4.00 22.18
N VAL A 246 -5.15 -4.42 21.99
CA VAL A 246 -4.00 -3.89 22.74
C VAL A 246 -3.76 -2.42 22.41
N GLY A 247 -3.85 -2.02 21.14
CA GLY A 247 -3.75 -0.61 20.74
C GLY A 247 -4.79 0.29 21.43
N ARG A 248 -5.93 -0.29 21.82
CA ARG A 248 -7.03 0.44 22.46
C ARG A 248 -7.00 0.40 23.99
N PHE A 249 -6.85 -0.78 24.57
CA PHE A 249 -7.01 -1.00 26.00
C PHE A 249 -5.67 -1.08 26.76
N GLY A 250 -4.56 -1.09 26.03
CA GLY A 250 -3.24 -1.48 26.53
C GLY A 250 -3.18 -2.98 26.81
N ASP A 251 -2.16 -3.40 27.55
CA ASP A 251 -2.08 -4.77 28.05
C ASP A 251 -3.13 -5.00 29.15
N ARG A 252 -4.02 -5.96 28.90
CA ARG A 252 -5.06 -6.42 29.84
C ARG A 252 -5.04 -7.94 30.01
N THR A 253 -3.93 -8.58 29.65
CA THR A 253 -3.75 -10.01 29.83
C THR A 253 -3.80 -10.40 31.33
N PRO A 254 -4.20 -11.64 31.67
CA PRO A 254 -4.15 -12.14 33.03
C PRO A 254 -2.73 -12.03 33.60
N THR A 255 -2.60 -11.79 34.91
CA THR A 255 -1.28 -11.54 35.56
C THR A 255 -0.29 -12.70 35.47
N ASP A 256 -0.77 -13.90 35.18
CA ASP A 256 0.01 -15.12 34.96
C ASP A 256 0.44 -15.32 33.50
N VAL A 257 -0.03 -14.46 32.59
CA VAL A 257 0.35 -14.46 31.18
C VAL A 257 1.27 -13.27 30.89
N ASP A 258 2.44 -13.54 30.34
CA ASP A 258 3.33 -12.52 29.79
C ASP A 258 3.04 -12.37 28.29
N ILE A 259 2.43 -11.24 27.91
CA ILE A 259 2.09 -10.97 26.50
C ILE A 259 3.33 -10.92 25.60
N MET A 260 4.48 -10.46 26.09
CA MET A 260 5.71 -10.38 25.30
C MET A 260 6.29 -11.78 25.05
N THR A 261 6.11 -12.71 25.99
CA THR A 261 6.41 -14.13 25.78
C THR A 261 5.44 -14.76 24.78
N LEU A 262 4.14 -14.50 24.89
CA LEU A 262 3.14 -14.99 23.93
C LEU A 262 3.48 -14.57 22.49
N VAL A 263 3.88 -13.31 22.29
CA VAL A 263 4.29 -12.80 20.97
C VAL A 263 5.53 -13.50 20.44
N ARG A 264 6.54 -13.72 21.29
CA ARG A 264 7.77 -14.46 20.91
C ARG A 264 7.48 -15.91 20.55
N ASP A 265 6.64 -16.59 21.33
CA ASP A 265 6.25 -17.97 21.07
C ASP A 265 5.43 -18.10 19.79
N ALA A 266 4.53 -17.15 19.53
CA ALA A 266 3.78 -17.07 18.29
C ALA A 266 4.69 -16.90 17.05
N LEU A 267 5.72 -16.05 17.14
CA LEU A 267 6.71 -15.90 16.08
C LEU A 267 7.50 -17.18 15.82
N ALA A 268 7.96 -17.84 16.89
CA ALA A 268 8.68 -19.11 16.78
C ALA A 268 7.80 -20.18 16.11
N ARG A 269 6.55 -20.32 16.56
CA ARG A 269 5.57 -21.26 15.99
C ARG A 269 5.23 -20.94 14.54
N SER A 270 5.15 -19.66 14.17
CA SER A 270 4.87 -19.25 12.79
C SER A 270 5.88 -19.81 11.78
N ARG A 271 7.15 -19.95 12.18
CA ARG A 271 8.20 -20.58 11.37
C ARG A 271 7.94 -22.06 11.11
N GLU A 272 7.32 -22.75 12.07
CA GLU A 272 7.01 -24.18 11.99
C GLU A 272 5.75 -24.47 11.16
N LEU A 273 4.76 -23.58 11.18
CA LEU A 273 3.44 -23.80 10.57
C LEU A 273 3.43 -23.71 9.04
N GLY A 274 4.39 -23.03 8.42
CA GLY A 274 4.44 -22.82 6.98
C GLY A 274 3.21 -22.09 6.40
N ARG A 275 3.12 -21.99 5.08
CA ARG A 275 2.03 -21.29 4.39
C ARG A 275 0.98 -22.27 3.87
N VAL A 276 -0.30 -21.98 4.13
CA VAL A 276 -1.44 -22.81 3.67
C VAL A 276 -2.37 -21.94 2.81
N PRO A 277 -2.82 -22.39 1.61
CA PRO A 277 -3.70 -21.59 0.75
C PRO A 277 -5.00 -21.15 1.44
N LEU A 278 -5.45 -19.93 1.16
CA LEU A 278 -6.75 -19.41 1.56
C LEU A 278 -7.80 -19.86 0.53
N GLN A 279 -8.80 -20.62 0.95
CA GLN A 279 -9.90 -21.03 0.07
C GLN A 279 -11.00 -19.98 0.10
N LEU A 280 -11.22 -19.27 -1.02
CA LEU A 280 -12.30 -18.33 -1.22
C LEU A 280 -13.28 -18.87 -2.28
N SER A 281 -14.48 -18.28 -2.35
CA SER A 281 -15.52 -18.67 -3.33
C SER A 281 -15.08 -18.55 -4.80
N ILE A 282 -14.08 -17.71 -5.07
CA ILE A 282 -13.51 -17.44 -6.40
C ILE A 282 -12.24 -18.26 -6.68
N GLY A 283 -11.76 -19.08 -5.73
CA GLY A 283 -10.58 -19.94 -5.88
C GLY A 283 -9.61 -19.90 -4.69
N ALA A 284 -8.47 -20.57 -4.83
CA ALA A 284 -7.42 -20.61 -3.82
C ALA A 284 -6.45 -19.42 -3.96
N PHE A 285 -6.25 -18.69 -2.87
CA PHE A 285 -5.32 -17.57 -2.75
C PHE A 285 -4.11 -17.95 -1.91
N HIS A 286 -3.04 -17.16 -2.02
CA HIS A 286 -1.90 -17.30 -1.13
C HIS A 286 -2.33 -17.00 0.31
N GLY A 287 -2.05 -17.93 1.22
CA GLY A 287 -2.22 -17.67 2.65
C GLY A 287 -1.10 -16.85 3.23
N PHE A 288 -1.13 -16.68 4.55
CA PHE A 288 -0.15 -15.92 5.31
C PHE A 288 1.07 -16.78 5.64
N GLY A 289 2.26 -16.18 5.59
CA GLY A 289 3.54 -16.79 5.99
C GLY A 289 4.16 -16.09 7.19
N PHE A 290 5.40 -16.47 7.53
CA PHE A 290 6.13 -15.88 8.66
C PHE A 290 6.25 -14.35 8.56
N GLY A 291 6.57 -13.80 7.38
CA GLY A 291 6.70 -12.35 7.20
C GLY A 291 5.42 -11.57 7.49
N ASP A 292 4.25 -12.16 7.21
CA ASP A 292 2.95 -11.55 7.47
C ASP A 292 2.63 -11.53 8.99
N VAL A 293 2.94 -12.64 9.67
CA VAL A 293 2.79 -12.77 11.12
C VAL A 293 3.78 -11.85 11.84
N ALA A 294 5.04 -11.81 11.40
CA ALA A 294 6.08 -10.95 11.97
C ALA A 294 5.71 -9.48 11.91
N GLN A 295 5.19 -9.00 10.78
CA GLN A 295 4.67 -7.63 10.65
C GLN A 295 3.51 -7.33 11.62
N THR A 296 2.67 -8.33 11.92
CA THR A 296 1.57 -8.18 12.88
C THR A 296 2.10 -8.14 14.31
N CYS A 297 3.09 -8.97 14.65
CA CYS A 297 3.80 -8.90 15.92
C CYS A 297 4.49 -7.55 16.12
N VAL A 298 5.11 -6.97 15.09
CA VAL A 298 5.68 -5.61 15.19
C VAL A 298 4.60 -4.57 15.55
N ARG A 299 3.40 -4.63 14.94
CA ARG A 299 2.29 -3.72 15.31
C ARG A 299 1.86 -3.87 16.77
N LEU A 300 1.76 -5.12 17.22
CA LEU A 300 1.39 -5.45 18.60
C LEU A 300 2.45 -4.94 19.59
N VAL A 301 3.73 -5.18 19.31
CA VAL A 301 4.86 -4.68 20.12
C VAL A 301 4.90 -3.16 20.12
N ASP A 302 4.62 -2.52 18.99
CA ASP A 302 4.58 -1.06 18.88
C ASP A 302 3.52 -0.46 19.82
N ALA A 303 2.34 -1.08 19.93
CA ALA A 303 1.31 -0.67 20.89
C ALA A 303 1.72 -0.86 22.37
N LEU A 304 2.64 -1.79 22.65
CA LEU A 304 3.13 -2.13 23.99
C LEU A 304 4.46 -1.45 24.37
N ARG A 305 5.10 -0.77 23.42
CA ARG A 305 6.51 -0.38 23.46
C ARG A 305 6.92 0.42 24.71
N TYR A 306 6.02 1.26 25.23
CA TYR A 306 6.32 2.07 26.42
C TYR A 306 6.03 1.35 27.74
N HIS A 307 5.27 0.25 27.71
CA HIS A 307 5.02 -0.58 28.88
C HIS A 307 6.15 -1.61 29.09
N TYR A 308 6.67 -2.16 28.00
CA TYR A 308 7.73 -3.18 27.99
C TYR A 308 8.92 -2.74 27.10
N PRO A 309 9.63 -1.64 27.43
CA PRO A 309 10.65 -1.07 26.55
C PRO A 309 11.83 -2.00 26.29
N ASP A 310 12.24 -2.81 27.28
CA ASP A 310 13.37 -3.74 27.16
C ASP A 310 13.01 -4.89 26.21
N GLU A 311 11.86 -5.52 26.46
CA GLU A 311 11.36 -6.66 25.72
C GLU A 311 11.01 -6.27 24.27
N ALA A 312 10.44 -5.08 24.09
CA ALA A 312 10.12 -4.52 22.79
C ALA A 312 11.39 -4.22 22.00
N PHE A 313 12.37 -3.54 22.61
CA PHE A 313 13.65 -3.25 21.95
C PHE A 313 14.36 -4.54 21.55
N ALA A 314 14.45 -5.52 22.45
CA ALA A 314 15.07 -6.82 22.15
C ALA A 314 14.37 -7.53 20.98
N LEU A 315 13.04 -7.63 21.00
CA LEU A 315 12.29 -8.32 19.94
C LEU A 315 12.40 -7.59 18.59
N LEU A 316 12.34 -6.26 18.58
CA LEU A 316 12.50 -5.49 17.36
C LEU A 316 13.94 -5.59 16.82
N THR A 317 14.96 -5.66 17.68
CA THR A 317 16.35 -5.93 17.28
C THR A 317 16.51 -7.34 16.71
N ASP A 318 15.79 -8.33 17.23
CA ASP A 318 15.76 -9.67 16.64
C ASP A 318 15.12 -9.63 15.25
N LEU A 319 13.95 -9.00 15.12
CA LEU A 319 13.22 -8.90 13.84
C LEU A 319 13.93 -8.03 12.80
N ALA A 320 14.71 -7.04 13.22
CA ALA A 320 15.53 -6.22 12.32
C ALA A 320 16.68 -7.01 11.67
N ARG A 321 16.98 -8.22 12.15
CA ARG A 321 18.03 -9.11 11.62
C ARG A 321 17.48 -10.24 10.74
N GLU A 322 16.16 -10.31 10.55
CA GLU A 322 15.53 -11.30 9.69
C GLU A 322 15.83 -11.02 8.21
N ASP A 323 15.90 -12.05 7.37
CA ASP A 323 16.23 -11.87 5.95
C ASP A 323 15.11 -11.17 5.14
N ASP A 324 13.88 -11.08 5.67
CA ASP A 324 12.75 -10.43 4.99
C ASP A 324 12.84 -8.89 5.09
N PRO A 325 13.08 -8.16 3.99
CA PRO A 325 13.29 -6.71 4.02
C PRO A 325 12.10 -5.93 4.57
N THR A 326 10.87 -6.42 4.40
CA THR A 326 9.68 -5.74 4.93
C THR A 326 9.59 -5.91 6.44
N VAL A 327 9.98 -7.06 6.96
CA VAL A 327 10.08 -7.27 8.41
C VAL A 327 11.18 -6.39 8.99
N GLN A 328 12.35 -6.34 8.36
CA GLN A 328 13.45 -5.46 8.75
C GLN A 328 13.00 -3.99 8.81
N GLU A 329 12.40 -3.48 7.73
CA GLU A 329 11.95 -2.08 7.65
C GLU A 329 10.93 -1.74 8.74
N ARG A 330 9.93 -2.62 8.95
CA ARG A 330 8.94 -2.42 10.02
C ARG A 330 9.56 -2.45 11.41
N ALA A 331 10.48 -3.39 11.66
CA ALA A 331 11.15 -3.53 12.95
C ALA A 331 12.06 -2.32 13.26
N VAL A 332 12.85 -1.88 12.28
CA VAL A 332 13.65 -0.65 12.34
C VAL A 332 12.76 0.58 12.58
N GLY A 333 11.62 0.65 11.89
CA GLY A 333 10.61 1.67 12.12
C GLY A 333 10.06 1.67 13.55
N GLY A 334 9.83 0.49 14.12
CA GLY A 334 9.43 0.31 15.52
C GLY A 334 10.51 0.76 16.52
N ILE A 335 11.78 0.42 16.27
CA ILE A 335 12.92 0.85 17.11
C ILE A 335 13.00 2.38 17.14
N ARG A 336 12.86 3.02 15.98
CA ARG A 336 12.81 4.48 15.88
C ARG A 336 11.67 5.07 16.71
N ARG A 337 10.43 4.57 16.57
CA ARG A 337 9.26 5.04 17.34
C ARG A 337 9.34 4.78 18.85
N LEU A 338 10.06 3.74 19.27
CA LEU A 338 10.35 3.48 20.68
C LEU A 338 11.39 4.47 21.24
N SER A 339 12.34 4.90 20.39
CA SER A 339 13.49 5.71 20.81
C SER A 339 13.23 7.22 20.72
N GLU A 340 12.35 7.65 19.81
CA GLU A 340 12.02 9.05 19.58
C GLU A 340 11.31 9.72 20.77
N TYR A 341 11.34 11.05 20.78
CA TYR A 341 10.69 11.84 21.80
C TYR A 341 9.23 12.08 21.45
N ASN A 342 8.33 11.26 22.01
CA ASN A 342 6.89 11.46 21.91
C ASN A 342 6.39 12.41 23.02
N LEU A 343 5.61 13.44 22.67
CA LEU A 343 5.13 14.46 23.61
C LEU A 343 4.34 13.85 24.80
N ASP A 344 3.38 12.96 24.52
CA ASP A 344 2.52 12.37 25.56
C ASP A 344 3.33 11.50 26.54
N VAL A 345 4.37 10.84 26.02
CA VAL A 345 5.30 10.03 26.82
C VAL A 345 6.20 10.94 27.65
N LEU A 346 6.75 11.99 27.05
CA LEU A 346 7.57 12.98 27.74
C LEU A 346 6.79 13.61 28.91
N GLU A 347 5.54 13.98 28.72
CA GLU A 347 4.72 14.58 29.79
C GLU A 347 4.48 13.62 30.96
N ARG A 348 4.39 12.31 30.70
CA ARG A 348 4.09 11.29 31.73
C ARG A 348 5.32 10.74 32.44
N VAL A 349 6.36 10.38 31.69
CA VAL A 349 7.54 9.64 32.19
C VAL A 349 8.87 10.31 31.83
N ARG A 350 8.84 11.52 31.25
CA ARG A 350 10.04 12.26 30.81
C ARG A 350 10.91 11.36 29.93
N TYR A 351 12.22 11.31 30.20
CA TYR A 351 13.20 10.56 29.41
C TYR A 351 13.42 9.11 29.89
N ALA A 352 12.52 8.56 30.71
CA ALA A 352 12.72 7.25 31.33
C ALA A 352 12.93 6.13 30.30
N VAL A 353 12.19 6.16 29.19
CA VAL A 353 12.31 5.19 28.09
C VAL A 353 13.72 5.27 27.47
N GLN A 354 14.18 6.46 27.07
CA GLN A 354 15.51 6.65 26.46
C GLN A 354 16.64 6.30 27.42
N ILE A 355 16.51 6.66 28.71
CA ILE A 355 17.47 6.28 29.75
C ILE A 355 17.57 4.76 29.84
N ARG A 356 16.44 4.05 29.80
CA ARG A 356 16.40 2.59 29.86
C ARG A 356 17.02 1.94 28.63
N LEU A 357 16.71 2.43 27.43
CA LEU A 357 17.35 1.95 26.19
C LEU A 357 18.87 2.13 26.21
N CYS A 358 19.36 3.27 26.73
CA CYS A 358 20.78 3.48 26.94
C CYS A 358 21.38 2.45 27.92
N GLU A 359 20.68 2.10 29.02
CA GLU A 359 21.15 1.07 29.96
C GLU A 359 21.25 -0.31 29.31
N VAL A 360 20.27 -0.67 28.47
CA VAL A 360 20.27 -1.93 27.72
C VAL A 360 21.48 -1.99 26.77
N MET A 361 21.68 -0.96 25.95
CA MET A 361 22.79 -0.90 24.98
C MET A 361 24.17 -0.80 25.65
N GLU A 362 24.28 -0.12 26.80
CA GLU A 362 25.51 -0.09 27.58
C GLU A 362 25.86 -1.47 28.16
N GLY A 363 24.85 -2.28 28.49
CA GLY A 363 24.99 -3.65 28.97
C GLY A 363 25.42 -4.67 27.92
N TRP A 364 25.30 -4.34 26.62
CA TRP A 364 25.70 -5.25 25.53
C TRP A 364 27.20 -5.54 25.54
N THR A 365 27.56 -6.79 25.26
CA THR A 365 28.92 -7.21 24.93
C THR A 365 29.35 -6.68 23.54
N GLU A 366 30.64 -6.76 23.22
CA GLU A 366 31.12 -6.37 21.88
C GLU A 366 30.43 -7.17 20.76
N ALA A 367 30.22 -8.47 20.97
CA ALA A 367 29.51 -9.32 20.01
C ALA A 367 28.05 -8.88 19.82
N GLU A 368 27.38 -8.48 20.90
CA GLU A 368 26.01 -7.96 20.82
C GLU A 368 25.96 -6.59 20.11
N VAL A 369 26.94 -5.71 20.35
CA VAL A 369 27.08 -4.42 19.62
C VAL A 369 27.24 -4.65 18.12
N VAL A 370 28.06 -5.63 17.70
CA VAL A 370 28.18 -5.99 16.27
C VAL A 370 26.87 -6.54 15.74
N SER A 371 26.27 -7.51 16.45
CA SER A 371 25.05 -8.17 15.96
C SER A 371 23.82 -7.24 15.93
N GLY A 372 23.73 -6.26 16.84
CA GLY A 372 22.64 -5.30 16.97
C GLY A 372 22.98 -3.91 16.45
N PHE A 373 24.05 -3.77 15.65
CA PHE A 373 24.62 -2.50 15.22
C PHE A 373 23.58 -1.53 14.63
N ASP A 374 22.76 -2.01 13.69
CA ASP A 374 21.75 -1.18 13.03
C ASP A 374 20.67 -0.68 14.00
N SER A 375 20.26 -1.53 14.94
CA SER A 375 19.29 -1.15 15.99
C SER A 375 19.86 -0.07 16.91
N LEU A 376 21.13 -0.21 17.30
CA LEU A 376 21.84 0.77 18.13
C LEU A 376 21.95 2.11 17.41
N VAL A 377 22.38 2.10 16.15
CA VAL A 377 22.50 3.32 15.33
C VAL A 377 21.15 4.03 15.21
N VAL A 378 20.08 3.30 14.88
CA VAL A 378 18.74 3.89 14.70
C VAL A 378 18.21 4.48 16.00
N ALA A 379 18.33 3.73 17.11
CA ALA A 379 17.87 4.18 18.41
C ALA A 379 18.62 5.44 18.88
N THR A 380 19.95 5.41 18.83
CA THR A 380 20.79 6.54 19.26
C THR A 380 20.61 7.76 18.37
N THR A 381 20.44 7.60 17.05
CA THR A 381 20.14 8.71 16.14
C THR A 381 18.83 9.39 16.51
N ALA A 382 17.76 8.62 16.80
CA ALA A 382 16.49 9.18 17.25
C ALA A 382 16.62 9.94 18.58
N MET A 383 17.39 9.40 19.53
CA MET A 383 17.66 10.04 20.84
C MET A 383 18.56 11.28 20.73
N LEU A 384 19.30 11.45 19.64
CA LEU A 384 20.09 12.65 19.35
C LEU A 384 19.27 13.78 18.70
N SER A 385 17.99 13.56 18.38
CA SER A 385 17.10 14.63 17.93
C SER A 385 16.94 15.73 18.99
N PRO A 386 16.98 17.03 18.62
CA PRO A 386 16.70 18.14 19.53
C PRO A 386 15.20 18.45 19.67
N SER A 387 14.33 17.68 19.01
CA SER A 387 12.89 17.96 18.89
C SER A 387 12.04 16.78 19.35
N PHE A 388 10.79 17.06 19.71
CA PHE A 388 9.76 16.06 19.96
C PHE A 388 8.65 16.15 18.91
N GLU A 389 7.90 15.06 18.77
CA GLU A 389 6.65 15.00 18.00
C GLU A 389 5.54 14.38 18.85
N GLY A 390 4.29 14.66 18.51
CA GLY A 390 3.11 14.14 19.18
C GLY A 390 1.91 14.29 18.27
N ALA A 391 0.99 13.34 18.35
CA ALA A 391 -0.23 13.38 17.56
C ALA A 391 -1.38 12.85 18.40
N ALA A 392 -2.45 13.63 18.49
CA ALA A 392 -3.63 13.25 19.27
C ALA A 392 -4.90 13.86 18.65
N MET A 393 -6.02 13.15 18.80
CA MET A 393 -7.35 13.75 18.64
C MET A 393 -7.60 14.67 19.84
N ILE A 394 -7.88 15.95 19.61
CA ILE A 394 -8.25 16.90 20.67
C ILE A 394 -9.75 16.77 20.99
N ASP A 395 -10.55 16.68 19.94
CA ASP A 395 -12.00 16.44 19.97
C ASP A 395 -12.37 15.66 18.71
N ALA A 396 -13.65 15.43 18.45
CA ALA A 396 -14.09 14.60 17.32
C ALA A 396 -13.77 15.16 15.93
N ASP A 397 -13.57 16.46 15.81
CA ASP A 397 -13.38 17.15 14.53
C ASP A 397 -11.93 17.65 14.36
N HIS A 398 -11.13 17.68 15.43
CA HIS A 398 -9.78 18.22 15.42
C HIS A 398 -8.72 17.18 15.78
N PHE A 399 -7.88 16.86 14.79
CA PHE A 399 -6.61 16.15 15.00
C PHE A 399 -5.47 17.16 15.12
N SER A 400 -4.63 17.00 16.14
CA SER A 400 -3.47 17.88 16.37
C SER A 400 -2.18 17.09 16.26
N ILE A 401 -1.35 17.52 15.31
CA ILE A 401 0.07 17.16 15.27
C ILE A 401 0.82 18.29 15.97
N ARG A 402 1.61 17.94 16.98
CA ARG A 402 2.43 18.85 17.77
C ARG A 402 3.88 18.46 17.57
N SER A 403 4.73 19.44 17.32
CA SER A 403 6.17 19.27 17.33
C SER A 403 6.82 20.54 17.87
N GLY A 404 8.01 20.39 18.42
CA GLY A 404 8.70 21.50 19.07
C GLY A 404 10.08 21.12 19.56
N SER A 405 10.82 22.12 20.02
CA SER A 405 12.12 21.95 20.68
C SER A 405 11.96 21.23 22.03
N LEU A 406 12.90 20.34 22.34
CA LEU A 406 13.02 19.77 23.68
C LEU A 406 13.45 20.84 24.69
N LEU A 407 13.18 20.60 25.97
CA LEU A 407 13.70 21.45 27.05
C LEU A 407 15.13 21.04 27.42
N GLY A 408 16.02 22.03 27.54
CA GLY A 408 17.38 21.82 28.05
C GLY A 408 17.34 21.36 29.51
N THR A 409 17.72 20.10 29.76
CA THR A 409 17.72 19.51 31.10
C THR A 409 18.91 18.57 31.29
N ASP A 410 19.32 18.34 32.54
CA ASP A 410 20.39 17.39 32.87
C ASP A 410 20.07 15.97 32.39
N GLN A 411 18.79 15.56 32.42
CA GLN A 411 18.37 14.25 31.91
C GLN A 411 18.57 14.15 30.40
N LEU A 412 18.20 15.18 29.63
CA LEU A 412 18.43 15.23 28.19
C LEU A 412 19.93 15.22 27.87
N SER A 413 20.72 16.04 28.57
CA SER A 413 22.19 16.03 28.44
C SER A 413 22.76 14.63 28.70
N GLY A 414 22.28 13.96 29.75
CA GLY A 414 22.65 12.57 30.07
C GLY A 414 22.31 11.57 28.97
N VAL A 415 21.10 11.61 28.40
CA VAL A 415 20.68 10.72 27.30
C VAL A 415 21.55 10.94 26.07
N ARG A 416 21.80 12.19 25.70
CA ARG A 416 22.61 12.53 24.52
C ARG A 416 24.07 12.08 24.67
N ALA A 417 24.69 12.37 25.82
CA ALA A 417 26.06 11.94 26.09
C ALA A 417 26.20 10.41 26.07
N ARG A 418 25.24 9.67 26.66
CA ARG A 418 25.23 8.20 26.62
C ARG A 418 25.05 7.67 25.19
N SER A 419 24.22 8.32 24.39
CA SER A 419 24.01 7.98 22.96
C SER A 419 25.29 8.20 22.14
N VAL A 420 25.97 9.33 22.33
CA VAL A 420 27.27 9.61 21.68
C VAL A 420 28.30 8.56 22.09
N ARG A 421 28.42 8.24 23.38
CA ARG A 421 29.36 7.20 23.85
C ARG A 421 29.05 5.81 23.31
N ALA A 422 27.76 5.45 23.19
CA ALA A 422 27.36 4.18 22.59
C ALA A 422 27.76 4.10 21.10
N LEU A 423 27.60 5.20 20.36
CA LEU A 423 28.04 5.32 18.97
C LEU A 423 29.57 5.26 18.85
N CYS A 424 30.31 6.02 19.67
CA CYS A 424 31.79 5.94 19.70
C CYS A 424 32.28 4.53 20.04
N ARG A 425 31.63 3.85 20.99
CA ARG A 425 31.93 2.45 21.31
C ARG A 425 31.66 1.55 20.11
N ALA A 426 30.52 1.71 19.44
CA ALA A 426 30.20 0.95 18.25
C ALA A 426 31.26 1.14 17.15
N TYR A 427 31.73 2.37 16.92
CA TYR A 427 32.81 2.66 15.96
C TYR A 427 34.09 1.86 16.21
N GLU A 428 34.51 1.73 17.47
CA GLU A 428 35.75 1.00 17.81
C GLU A 428 35.59 -0.52 17.68
N VAL A 429 34.36 -1.03 17.82
CA VAL A 429 34.07 -2.47 17.77
C VAL A 429 33.80 -2.94 16.34
N VAL A 430 33.16 -2.12 15.50
CA VAL A 430 32.89 -2.48 14.10
C VAL A 430 34.18 -2.42 13.27
N GLY A 431 34.39 -3.48 12.49
CA GLY A 431 35.62 -3.68 11.72
C GLY A 431 35.57 -3.09 10.32
N ASP A 432 34.38 -2.93 9.74
CA ASP A 432 34.20 -2.51 8.36
C ASP A 432 33.96 -0.99 8.24
N LEU A 433 34.39 -0.44 7.10
CA LEU A 433 34.30 0.97 6.79
C LEU A 433 32.84 1.48 6.64
N PRO A 434 31.91 0.76 5.96
CA PRO A 434 30.51 1.16 5.89
C PRO A 434 29.85 1.38 7.26
N ALA A 435 30.06 0.45 8.20
CA ALA A 435 29.55 0.60 9.57
C ALA A 435 30.15 1.84 10.27
N ARG A 436 31.46 2.07 10.14
CA ARG A 436 32.12 3.27 10.69
C ARG A 436 31.53 4.58 10.15
N LEU A 437 31.27 4.65 8.85
CA LEU A 437 30.65 5.83 8.23
C LEU A 437 29.20 6.03 8.70
N LYS A 438 28.44 4.93 8.86
CA LYS A 438 27.09 4.98 9.41
C LYS A 438 27.07 5.55 10.83
N VAL A 439 28.08 5.25 11.65
CA VAL A 439 28.27 5.89 12.97
C VAL A 439 28.51 7.40 12.85
N LEU A 440 29.39 7.85 11.95
CA LEU A 440 29.64 9.28 11.75
C LEU A 440 28.39 10.02 11.28
N GLN A 441 27.59 9.39 10.43
CA GLN A 441 26.30 9.93 10.00
C GLN A 441 25.34 10.09 11.20
N ALA A 442 25.23 9.09 12.07
CA ALA A 442 24.42 9.17 13.29
C ALA A 442 24.92 10.26 14.26
N LEU A 443 26.25 10.36 14.47
CA LEU A 443 26.83 11.43 15.28
C LEU A 443 26.53 12.81 14.70
N SER A 444 26.46 12.96 13.37
CA SER A 444 26.11 14.23 12.74
C SER A 444 24.71 14.72 13.10
N GLU A 445 23.76 13.83 13.42
CA GLU A 445 22.44 14.21 13.92
C GLU A 445 22.55 14.91 15.28
N GLY A 446 23.48 14.46 16.13
CA GLY A 446 23.77 15.04 17.44
C GLY A 446 24.32 16.46 17.41
N THR A 447 24.74 16.96 16.25
CA THR A 447 25.25 18.33 16.07
C THR A 447 24.23 19.29 15.43
N ARG A 448 23.03 18.80 15.09
CA ARG A 448 21.96 19.59 14.45
C ARG A 448 21.18 20.45 15.44
N ALA A 449 20.66 21.57 14.94
CA ALA A 449 19.84 22.49 15.71
C ALA A 449 18.39 22.01 15.69
N SER A 450 17.61 22.44 16.68
CA SER A 450 16.16 22.37 16.52
C SER A 450 15.76 23.23 15.32
N HIS A 451 14.85 22.72 14.51
CA HIS A 451 14.18 23.51 13.47
C HIS A 451 13.22 24.55 14.09
N TRP A 452 12.87 24.37 15.36
CA TRP A 452 12.03 25.25 16.16
C TRP A 452 12.88 26.19 17.02
N ALA A 453 12.27 27.27 17.53
CA ALA A 453 12.94 28.14 18.50
C ALA A 453 13.35 27.32 19.73
N GLY A 454 14.65 27.33 20.05
CA GLY A 454 15.22 26.68 21.24
C GLY A 454 15.23 27.62 22.45
N SER A 455 15.59 27.06 23.61
CA SER A 455 15.97 27.84 24.79
C SER A 455 17.49 27.88 24.93
N ASP A 456 18.03 28.88 25.63
CA ASP A 456 19.46 28.98 25.90
C ASP A 456 19.99 27.70 26.60
N GLU A 457 19.18 27.08 27.46
CA GLU A 457 19.51 25.82 28.11
C GLU A 457 19.60 24.65 27.12
N LEU A 458 18.71 24.59 26.12
CA LEU A 458 18.80 23.57 25.07
C LEU A 458 20.07 23.79 24.24
N ASP A 459 20.36 25.03 23.84
CA ASP A 459 21.57 25.35 23.08
C ASP A 459 22.85 24.98 23.82
N GLN A 460 22.86 25.15 25.16
CA GLN A 460 23.97 24.68 25.98
C GLN A 460 24.13 23.14 25.94
N VAL A 461 23.02 22.39 26.02
CA VAL A 461 23.03 20.92 25.91
C VAL A 461 23.51 20.46 24.51
N LEU A 462 23.08 21.15 23.45
CA LEU A 462 23.51 20.85 22.09
C LEU A 462 25.00 21.17 21.88
N ALA A 463 25.48 22.28 22.42
CA ALA A 463 26.90 22.64 22.39
C ALA A 463 27.78 21.64 23.17
N GLU A 464 27.32 21.17 24.33
CA GLU A 464 27.97 20.09 25.09
C GLU A 464 28.08 18.79 24.28
N THR A 465 27.00 18.40 23.62
CA THR A 465 26.98 17.22 22.75
C THR A 465 27.95 17.39 21.58
N ALA A 466 27.95 18.56 20.93
CA ALA A 466 28.85 18.85 19.82
C ALA A 466 30.34 18.88 20.23
N ARG A 467 30.65 19.31 21.46
CA ARG A 467 32.02 19.23 22.02
C ARG A 467 32.49 17.79 22.16
N GLU A 468 31.64 16.88 22.64
CA GLU A 468 31.99 15.45 22.75
C GLU A 468 32.24 14.82 21.37
N ILE A 469 31.38 15.13 20.39
CA ILE A 469 31.51 14.62 19.02
C ILE A 469 32.77 15.17 18.33
N THR A 470 33.04 16.48 18.45
CA THR A 470 34.25 17.07 17.83
C THR A 470 35.53 16.62 18.52
N ALA A 471 35.52 16.33 19.82
CA ALA A 471 36.66 15.71 20.49
C ALA A 471 36.94 14.30 19.92
N PHE A 472 35.90 13.52 19.63
CA PHE A 472 36.05 12.22 18.95
C PHE A 472 36.61 12.39 17.54
N TYR A 473 36.09 13.32 16.74
CA TYR A 473 36.64 13.61 15.39
C TYR A 473 38.11 14.05 15.45
N ALA A 474 38.49 14.89 16.42
CA ALA A 474 39.89 15.28 16.61
C ALA A 474 40.79 14.09 16.98
N ALA A 475 40.28 13.09 17.69
CA ALA A 475 41.03 11.87 17.97
C ALA A 475 41.23 11.03 16.69
N LEU A 476 40.22 10.96 15.82
CA LEU A 476 40.33 10.26 14.53
C LEU A 476 41.38 10.89 13.61
N THR A 477 41.52 12.21 13.58
CA THR A 477 42.52 12.87 12.72
C THR A 477 43.96 12.68 13.19
N GLN A 478 44.19 12.28 14.45
CA GLN A 478 45.52 12.00 15.00
C GLN A 478 45.96 10.54 14.85
N ARG A 479 45.02 9.67 14.50
CA ARG A 479 45.28 8.25 14.28
C ARG A 479 45.86 8.04 12.89
N SER A 480 47.03 7.39 12.82
CA SER A 480 47.69 7.10 11.55
C SER A 480 47.00 6.00 10.73
N ASP A 481 46.13 5.22 11.36
CA ASP A 481 45.38 4.10 10.78
C ASP A 481 43.96 4.50 10.32
N THR A 482 43.58 5.78 10.43
CA THR A 482 42.25 6.23 10.03
C THR A 482 42.10 6.25 8.51
N ASP A 483 41.04 5.60 8.02
CA ASP A 483 40.72 5.55 6.59
C ASP A 483 40.41 6.95 6.01
N GLY A 484 40.80 7.18 4.76
CA GLY A 484 40.57 8.44 4.05
C GLY A 484 39.09 8.84 3.97
N HIS A 485 38.16 7.91 3.84
CA HIS A 485 36.72 8.19 3.80
C HIS A 485 36.20 8.67 5.16
N VAL A 486 36.73 8.12 6.25
CA VAL A 486 36.39 8.58 7.61
C VAL A 486 36.83 10.04 7.79
N LEU A 487 38.05 10.38 7.37
CA LEU A 487 38.57 11.74 7.44
C LEU A 487 37.79 12.70 6.53
N LEU A 488 37.42 12.25 5.33
CA LEU A 488 36.57 13.01 4.40
C LEU A 488 35.20 13.30 5.01
N ALA A 489 34.55 12.29 5.57
CA ALA A 489 33.25 12.43 6.23
C ALA A 489 33.32 13.39 7.43
N VAL A 490 34.43 13.44 8.16
CA VAL A 490 34.69 14.42 9.23
C VAL A 490 34.86 15.83 8.64
N GLU A 491 35.70 16.00 7.62
CA GLU A 491 35.96 17.31 6.96
C GLU A 491 34.66 17.96 6.48
N GLU A 492 33.77 17.19 5.85
CA GLU A 492 32.51 17.69 5.32
C GLU A 492 31.61 18.34 6.37
N LYS A 493 31.76 17.99 7.66
CA LYS A 493 30.92 18.57 8.74
C LYS A 493 31.49 19.86 9.30
N LEU A 494 32.79 20.14 9.11
CA LEU A 494 33.47 21.24 9.80
C LEU A 494 32.91 22.61 9.45
N HIS A 495 32.54 22.81 8.18
CA HIS A 495 31.96 24.08 7.73
C HIS A 495 30.69 24.42 8.52
N TRP A 496 29.72 23.52 8.57
CA TRP A 496 28.44 23.76 9.25
C TRP A 496 28.58 23.81 10.78
N LEU A 497 29.53 23.08 11.35
CA LEU A 497 29.86 23.18 12.79
C LEU A 497 30.40 24.57 13.15
N ARG A 498 31.30 25.12 12.32
CA ARG A 498 31.83 26.49 12.48
C ARG A 498 30.77 27.55 12.32
N VAL A 499 29.94 27.43 11.28
CA VAL A 499 28.83 28.37 11.03
C VAL A 499 27.89 28.43 12.24
N ARG A 500 27.68 27.30 12.91
CA ARG A 500 26.76 27.22 14.05
C ARG A 500 27.37 27.69 15.38
N TYR A 501 28.51 27.12 15.78
CA TYR A 501 29.05 27.28 17.13
C TYR A 501 30.28 28.20 17.17
N GLY A 502 31.01 28.33 16.06
CA GLY A 502 32.30 29.01 16.03
C GLY A 502 33.40 28.26 16.80
N ASP A 503 34.65 28.72 16.65
CA ASP A 503 35.83 28.03 17.18
C ASP A 503 35.96 28.17 18.72
N GLN A 504 35.32 29.18 19.33
CA GLN A 504 35.35 29.38 20.78
C GLN A 504 34.55 28.32 21.54
N ASP A 505 33.37 27.95 21.02
CA ASP A 505 32.50 26.96 21.65
C ASP A 505 32.92 25.52 21.33
N LEU A 506 33.61 25.32 20.20
CA LEU A 506 34.16 24.04 19.74
C LEU A 506 35.68 24.11 19.51
N PRO A 507 36.50 24.12 20.58
CA PRO A 507 37.95 24.31 20.46
C PRO A 507 38.68 23.16 19.73
N ALA A 508 38.03 22.01 19.55
CA ALA A 508 38.60 20.87 18.83
C ALA A 508 38.66 21.08 17.31
N LEU A 509 37.94 22.06 16.75
CA LEU A 509 37.92 22.32 15.29
C LEU A 509 39.31 22.66 14.73
N ASP A 510 40.08 23.50 15.41
CA ASP A 510 41.45 23.84 15.01
C ASP A 510 42.42 22.66 15.10
N GLN A 511 42.13 21.68 15.98
CA GLN A 511 42.89 20.46 16.07
C GLN A 511 42.56 19.50 14.92
N ILE A 512 41.29 19.44 14.51
CA ILE A 512 40.85 18.65 13.37
C ILE A 512 41.50 19.19 12.09
N ASP A 513 41.39 20.50 11.83
CA ASP A 513 41.96 21.13 10.63
C ASP A 513 43.47 20.87 10.50
N ARG A 514 44.21 21.04 11.60
CA ARG A 514 45.65 20.75 11.61
C ARG A 514 45.94 19.28 11.35
N GLY A 515 45.20 18.38 11.99
CA GLY A 515 45.35 16.94 11.78
C GLY A 515 45.08 16.53 10.33
N LEU A 516 44.06 17.11 9.68
CA LEU A 516 43.78 16.87 8.26
C LEU A 516 44.87 17.44 7.35
N ALA A 517 45.31 18.67 7.61
CA ALA A 517 46.33 19.36 6.80
C ALA A 517 47.73 18.73 6.92
N GLU A 518 48.09 18.23 8.10
CA GLU A 518 49.39 17.58 8.36
C GLU A 518 49.43 16.12 7.88
N ASN A 519 48.29 15.51 7.57
CA ASN A 519 48.21 14.14 7.06
C ASN A 519 48.42 14.09 5.54
N GLU A 520 49.66 13.83 5.12
CA GLU A 520 50.06 13.77 3.71
C GLU A 520 49.26 12.73 2.89
N GLU A 521 49.05 11.53 3.42
CA GLU A 521 48.29 10.47 2.72
C GLU A 521 46.83 10.87 2.53
N TYR A 522 46.23 11.52 3.52
CA TYR A 522 44.88 12.07 3.39
C TYR A 522 44.80 13.16 2.33
N GLN A 523 45.79 14.05 2.20
CA GLN A 523 45.75 15.09 1.15
C GLN A 523 45.76 14.50 -0.26
N ILE A 524 46.50 13.40 -0.48
CA ILE A 524 46.50 12.69 -1.76
C ILE A 524 45.16 11.99 -1.98
N PHE A 525 44.64 11.30 -0.96
CA PHE A 525 43.32 10.67 -1.00
C PHE A 525 42.20 11.69 -1.30
N ARG A 526 42.20 12.83 -0.60
CA ARG A 526 41.24 13.93 -0.76
C ARG A 526 41.27 14.50 -2.18
N THR A 527 42.43 14.52 -2.82
CA THR A 527 42.59 15.01 -4.20
C THR A 527 42.11 13.99 -5.24
N LEU A 528 42.43 12.71 -5.07
CA LEU A 528 42.11 11.67 -6.05
C LEU A 528 40.69 11.10 -5.90
N VAL A 529 40.16 11.03 -4.69
CA VAL A 529 38.85 10.42 -4.38
C VAL A 529 37.86 11.45 -3.86
N GLY A 530 38.27 12.33 -2.94
CA GLY A 530 37.35 13.21 -2.20
C GLY A 530 36.78 14.42 -2.96
N TYR A 531 36.42 15.47 -2.21
CA TYR A 531 36.00 16.78 -2.74
C TYR A 531 36.56 17.88 -1.84
N TRP A 532 37.02 19.00 -2.39
CA TRP A 532 37.42 20.11 -1.54
C TRP A 532 36.18 20.95 -1.17
N GLY A 533 35.62 20.70 0.01
CA GLY A 533 34.53 21.50 0.55
C GLY A 533 33.19 21.37 -0.17
N ARG A 534 32.78 20.14 -0.53
CA ARG A 534 31.49 19.81 -1.18
C ARG A 534 30.26 20.50 -0.57
N LEU A 535 30.23 20.62 0.77
CA LEU A 535 29.12 21.22 1.52
C LEU A 535 29.34 22.68 1.91
N ASN A 536 30.45 23.29 1.48
CA ASN A 536 30.77 24.68 1.74
C ASN A 536 30.33 25.54 0.54
N PRO A 537 29.27 26.36 0.67
CA PRO A 537 28.76 27.18 -0.41
C PRO A 537 29.73 28.30 -0.86
N GLY A 538 30.81 28.54 -0.11
CA GLY A 538 31.86 29.50 -0.46
C GLY A 538 32.95 28.95 -1.37
N VAL A 539 32.90 27.66 -1.76
CA VAL A 539 33.89 27.05 -2.67
C VAL A 539 33.47 27.25 -4.12
N ASP A 540 34.40 27.72 -4.96
CA ASP A 540 34.24 27.70 -6.41
C ASP A 540 34.56 26.29 -6.92
N HIS A 541 33.52 25.51 -7.22
CA HIS A 541 33.66 24.12 -7.69
C HIS A 541 34.30 23.99 -9.08
N VAL A 542 34.33 25.06 -9.88
CA VAL A 542 35.04 25.04 -11.16
C VAL A 542 36.53 25.19 -10.91
N GLN A 543 36.92 26.19 -10.10
CA GLN A 543 38.32 26.39 -9.71
C GLN A 543 38.87 25.18 -8.94
N GLU A 544 38.10 24.62 -8.01
CA GLU A 544 38.45 23.41 -7.26
C GLU A 544 38.76 22.24 -8.18
N ARG A 545 37.93 22.04 -9.21
CA ARG A 545 38.15 20.98 -10.20
C ARG A 545 39.42 21.23 -11.01
N GLU A 546 39.69 22.46 -11.44
CA GLU A 546 40.91 22.81 -12.17
C GLU A 546 42.18 22.59 -11.33
N GLU A 547 42.15 22.99 -10.06
CA GLU A 547 43.26 22.82 -9.12
C GLU A 547 43.52 21.33 -8.80
N ARG A 548 42.44 20.54 -8.69
CA ARG A 548 42.55 19.09 -8.50
C ARG A 548 43.02 18.36 -9.74
N ASP A 549 42.54 18.74 -10.92
CA ASP A 549 43.01 18.18 -12.19
C ASP A 549 44.53 18.43 -12.32
N ALA A 550 44.99 19.66 -12.05
CA ALA A 550 46.42 19.99 -12.05
C ALA A 550 47.22 19.19 -11.00
N SER A 551 46.69 19.04 -9.79
CA SER A 551 47.35 18.26 -8.72
C SER A 551 47.41 16.76 -9.05
N ALA A 552 46.38 16.22 -9.72
CA ALA A 552 46.36 14.84 -10.17
C ALA A 552 47.40 14.60 -11.27
N ASP A 553 47.56 15.53 -12.21
CA ASP A 553 48.62 15.47 -13.23
C ASP A 553 50.02 15.57 -12.58
N ASP A 554 50.22 16.44 -11.59
CA ASP A 554 51.46 16.52 -10.80
C ASP A 554 51.78 15.16 -10.14
N TYR A 555 50.77 14.45 -9.63
CA TYR A 555 50.97 13.11 -9.06
C TYR A 555 51.39 12.08 -10.10
N VAL A 556 50.90 12.16 -11.35
CA VAL A 556 51.36 11.30 -12.46
C VAL A 556 52.86 11.52 -12.72
N GLU A 557 53.35 12.77 -12.62
CA GLU A 557 54.78 13.07 -12.77
C GLU A 557 55.64 12.45 -11.66
N LEU A 558 55.10 12.35 -10.45
CA LEU A 558 55.75 11.74 -9.28
C LEU A 558 55.84 10.21 -9.34
N VAL A 559 55.18 9.55 -10.29
CA VAL A 559 55.29 8.10 -10.52
C VAL A 559 56.54 7.80 -11.35
N GLY A 560 57.66 7.54 -10.68
CA GLY A 560 58.95 7.18 -11.29
C GLY A 560 59.45 5.80 -10.83
N GLU A 561 60.62 5.39 -11.31
CA GLU A 561 61.20 4.08 -10.94
C GLU A 561 61.38 3.93 -9.42
N GLU A 562 61.88 4.97 -8.74
CA GLU A 562 62.15 4.95 -7.28
C GLU A 562 60.89 5.01 -6.41
N THR A 563 59.77 5.54 -6.92
CA THR A 563 58.50 5.73 -6.17
C THR A 563 57.41 4.75 -6.60
N SER A 564 57.69 3.89 -7.56
CA SER A 564 56.74 2.97 -8.19
C SER A 564 56.05 2.03 -7.18
N GLU A 565 56.80 1.40 -6.28
CA GLU A 565 56.25 0.49 -5.26
C GLU A 565 55.32 1.22 -4.28
N GLN A 566 55.69 2.44 -3.87
CA GLN A 566 54.88 3.27 -2.98
C GLN A 566 53.55 3.67 -3.64
N TRP A 567 53.59 4.17 -4.89
CA TRP A 567 52.38 4.56 -5.62
C TRP A 567 51.48 3.37 -5.94
N ARG A 568 52.06 2.21 -6.26
CA ARG A 568 51.32 0.95 -6.42
C ARG A 568 50.54 0.61 -5.15
N GLY A 569 51.22 0.60 -4.00
CA GLY A 569 50.57 0.38 -2.70
C GLY A 569 49.48 1.39 -2.40
N ARG A 570 49.70 2.67 -2.74
CA ARG A 570 48.72 3.75 -2.52
C ARG A 570 47.45 3.55 -3.36
N ILE A 571 47.59 3.31 -4.66
CA ILE A 571 46.43 3.13 -5.56
C ILE A 571 45.63 1.90 -5.12
N VAL A 572 46.29 0.77 -4.85
CA VAL A 572 45.63 -0.46 -4.40
C VAL A 572 44.90 -0.23 -3.07
N SER A 573 45.54 0.45 -2.11
CA SER A 573 44.91 0.78 -0.83
C SER A 573 43.70 1.68 -0.99
N MET A 574 43.71 2.64 -1.92
CA MET A 574 42.56 3.50 -2.19
C MET A 574 41.42 2.73 -2.84
N MET A 575 41.74 1.82 -3.76
CA MET A 575 40.73 1.02 -4.47
C MET A 575 40.07 -0.04 -3.59
N ALA A 576 40.74 -0.51 -2.53
CA ALA A 576 40.15 -1.43 -1.55
C ALA A 576 38.86 -0.89 -0.89
N SER A 577 38.65 0.44 -0.91
CA SER A 577 37.47 1.10 -0.33
C SER A 577 36.49 1.63 -1.40
N TYR A 578 36.64 1.26 -2.68
CA TYR A 578 35.83 1.77 -3.79
C TYR A 578 34.32 1.62 -3.59
N GLU A 579 33.87 0.46 -3.11
CA GLU A 579 32.45 0.13 -2.95
C GLU A 579 31.72 1.07 -1.98
N VAL A 580 32.45 1.80 -1.15
CA VAL A 580 31.89 2.69 -0.12
C VAL A 580 31.28 3.95 -0.72
N GLU A 581 31.98 4.61 -1.64
CA GLU A 581 31.46 5.78 -2.35
C GLU A 581 31.92 5.77 -3.82
N PRO A 582 31.40 4.87 -4.68
CA PRO A 582 31.85 4.72 -6.06
C PRO A 582 31.88 6.04 -6.84
N GLY A 583 30.89 6.90 -6.60
CA GLY A 583 30.76 8.22 -7.26
C GLY A 583 31.90 9.20 -6.96
N ALA A 584 32.59 9.05 -5.83
CA ALA A 584 33.75 9.86 -5.46
C ALA A 584 34.96 9.56 -6.38
N TYR A 585 35.11 8.31 -6.80
CA TYR A 585 36.22 7.84 -7.63
C TYR A 585 36.06 8.17 -9.13
N LEU A 586 34.82 8.13 -9.65
CA LEU A 586 34.54 8.17 -11.08
C LEU A 586 35.06 9.42 -11.81
N GLN A 587 35.27 10.53 -11.11
CA GLN A 587 35.81 11.75 -11.72
C GLN A 587 37.34 11.80 -11.64
N GLN A 588 37.89 12.05 -10.45
CA GLN A 588 39.31 12.40 -10.34
C GLN A 588 40.22 11.19 -10.38
N MET A 589 39.91 10.12 -9.65
CA MET A 589 40.68 8.87 -9.73
C MET A 589 40.62 8.28 -11.14
N GLY A 590 39.45 8.28 -11.78
CA GLY A 590 39.30 7.85 -13.17
C GLY A 590 40.20 8.63 -14.13
N LYS A 591 40.19 9.96 -14.07
CA LYS A 591 41.09 10.80 -14.88
C LYS A 591 42.56 10.54 -14.58
N PHE A 592 42.94 10.48 -13.31
CA PHE A 592 44.31 10.19 -12.88
C PHE A 592 44.81 8.87 -13.48
N LEU A 593 44.01 7.80 -13.39
CA LEU A 593 44.34 6.49 -13.92
C LEU A 593 44.39 6.46 -15.46
N HIS A 594 43.53 7.22 -16.13
CA HIS A 594 43.61 7.39 -17.59
C HIS A 594 44.89 8.14 -18.01
N SER A 595 45.21 9.28 -17.38
CA SER A 595 46.47 10.02 -17.61
C SER A 595 47.69 9.15 -17.30
N LEU A 596 47.64 8.35 -16.23
CA LEU A 596 48.68 7.40 -15.87
C LEU A 596 48.89 6.34 -16.96
N GLY A 597 47.81 5.79 -17.53
CA GLY A 597 47.84 4.87 -18.66
C GLY A 597 48.48 5.47 -19.92
N ARG A 598 48.19 6.75 -20.20
CA ARG A 598 48.73 7.47 -21.37
C ARG A 598 50.20 7.85 -21.21
N ASP A 599 50.56 8.42 -20.06
CA ASP A 599 51.83 9.13 -19.85
C ASP A 599 52.89 8.27 -19.14
N ARG A 600 52.48 7.24 -18.38
CA ARG A 600 53.36 6.25 -17.71
C ARG A 600 52.96 4.80 -18.07
N PRO A 601 52.93 4.44 -19.36
CA PRO A 601 52.27 3.22 -19.83
C PRO A 601 52.91 1.92 -19.33
N ASP A 602 54.24 1.84 -19.16
CA ASP A 602 54.89 0.64 -18.62
C ASP A 602 54.49 0.38 -17.16
N PHE A 603 54.38 1.44 -16.35
CA PHE A 603 53.91 1.35 -14.97
C PHE A 603 52.44 0.95 -14.92
N ALA A 604 51.59 1.62 -15.71
CA ALA A 604 50.15 1.35 -15.75
C ALA A 604 49.84 -0.07 -16.25
N LEU A 605 50.56 -0.58 -17.25
CA LEU A 605 50.43 -1.96 -17.73
C LEU A 605 50.86 -2.96 -16.65
N ALA A 606 52.00 -2.74 -15.99
CA ALA A 606 52.44 -3.59 -14.87
C ALA A 606 51.50 -3.50 -13.66
N LEU A 607 50.90 -2.34 -13.41
CA LEU A 607 49.89 -2.13 -12.36
C LEU A 607 48.65 -2.98 -12.61
N LEU A 608 48.15 -2.96 -13.85
CA LEU A 608 47.00 -3.74 -14.27
C LEU A 608 47.26 -5.26 -14.24
N GLN A 609 48.48 -5.69 -14.58
CA GLN A 609 48.89 -7.11 -14.57
C GLN A 609 49.09 -7.67 -13.15
N GLU A 610 49.64 -6.87 -12.23
CA GLU A 610 49.96 -7.32 -10.87
C GLU A 610 48.77 -7.21 -9.92
N HIS A 611 47.90 -6.21 -10.12
CA HIS A 611 46.74 -5.91 -9.26
C HIS A 611 45.44 -5.93 -10.07
N GLU A 612 45.30 -7.02 -10.83
CA GLU A 612 44.20 -7.26 -11.75
C GLU A 612 42.83 -7.13 -11.05
N LEU A 613 42.64 -7.78 -9.89
CA LEU A 613 41.34 -7.80 -9.19
C LEU A 613 41.07 -6.51 -8.41
N GLU A 614 42.08 -5.96 -7.74
CA GLU A 614 41.91 -4.78 -6.89
C GLU A 614 41.57 -3.51 -7.69
N LEU A 615 41.88 -3.49 -8.99
CA LEU A 615 41.64 -2.35 -9.89
C LEU A 615 40.43 -2.53 -10.80
N GLU A 616 39.71 -3.64 -10.70
CA GLU A 616 38.57 -3.99 -11.56
C GLU A 616 37.59 -2.83 -11.80
N PRO A 617 37.15 -2.07 -10.78
CA PRO A 617 36.20 -0.97 -10.99
C PRO A 617 36.74 0.17 -11.86
N MET A 618 38.06 0.26 -12.05
CA MET A 618 38.75 1.32 -12.79
C MET A 618 39.49 0.82 -14.03
N HIS A 619 39.33 -0.45 -14.40
CA HIS A 619 39.98 -1.02 -15.58
C HIS A 619 39.73 -0.19 -16.83
N TYR A 620 38.47 0.23 -17.05
CA TYR A 620 38.09 1.03 -18.21
C TYR A 620 38.92 2.33 -18.33
N ALA A 621 39.16 3.02 -17.21
CA ALA A 621 39.95 4.26 -17.20
C ALA A 621 41.41 4.01 -17.57
N ILE A 622 42.05 2.99 -16.97
CA ILE A 622 43.46 2.65 -17.23
C ILE A 622 43.62 2.17 -18.68
N ILE A 623 42.72 1.28 -19.14
CA ILE A 623 42.79 0.66 -20.48
C ILE A 623 42.63 1.72 -21.57
N THR A 624 41.66 2.62 -21.45
CA THR A 624 41.46 3.68 -22.45
C THR A 624 42.68 4.62 -22.53
N GLY A 625 43.35 4.90 -21.41
CA GLY A 625 44.62 5.63 -21.41
C GLY A 625 45.75 4.86 -22.09
N LEU A 626 45.87 3.55 -21.81
CA LEU A 626 46.85 2.67 -22.47
C LEU A 626 46.59 2.54 -23.98
N GLN A 627 45.32 2.54 -24.43
CA GLN A 627 44.94 2.58 -25.85
C GLN A 627 45.43 3.86 -26.53
N GLU A 628 45.67 4.96 -25.82
CA GLU A 628 46.25 6.19 -26.39
C GLU A 628 47.79 6.20 -26.38
N SER A 629 48.42 5.25 -25.69
CA SER A 629 49.87 5.19 -25.47
C SER A 629 50.64 4.39 -26.53
N PHE A 630 51.96 4.24 -26.34
CA PHE A 630 52.80 3.34 -27.15
C PHE A 630 52.76 1.87 -26.69
N ALA A 631 52.17 1.55 -25.53
CA ALA A 631 52.08 0.19 -24.99
C ALA A 631 50.89 -0.63 -25.51
N ARG A 632 50.30 -0.21 -26.65
CA ARG A 632 49.13 -0.85 -27.27
C ARG A 632 49.32 -2.33 -27.53
N ASP A 633 50.49 -2.74 -28.04
CA ASP A 633 50.76 -4.15 -28.34
C ASP A 633 50.71 -5.01 -27.07
N GLY A 634 51.31 -4.53 -25.97
CA GLY A 634 51.27 -5.21 -24.67
C GLY A 634 49.88 -5.23 -24.04
N LEU A 635 49.07 -4.18 -24.27
CA LEU A 635 47.66 -4.15 -23.88
C LEU A 635 46.84 -5.18 -24.67
N CYS A 636 47.03 -5.28 -26.00
CA CYS A 636 46.33 -6.27 -26.81
C CYS A 636 46.65 -7.70 -26.36
N ASP A 637 47.92 -7.99 -26.05
CA ASP A 637 48.33 -9.29 -25.51
C ASP A 637 47.65 -9.58 -24.15
N LEU A 638 47.55 -8.56 -23.27
CA LEU A 638 46.88 -8.68 -21.98
C LEU A 638 45.38 -8.96 -22.13
N LEU A 639 44.67 -8.15 -22.93
CA LEU A 639 43.22 -8.30 -23.15
C LEU A 639 42.91 -9.64 -23.81
N THR A 640 43.72 -10.07 -24.77
CA THR A 640 43.57 -11.38 -25.40
C THR A 640 43.80 -12.51 -24.39
N GLY A 641 44.83 -12.40 -23.54
CA GLY A 641 45.10 -13.35 -22.47
C GLY A 641 43.95 -13.42 -21.45
N TRP A 642 43.40 -12.28 -21.05
CA TRP A 642 42.21 -12.23 -20.18
C TRP A 642 41.02 -12.94 -20.81
N VAL A 643 40.72 -12.71 -22.10
CA VAL A 643 39.62 -13.40 -22.78
C VAL A 643 39.88 -14.90 -22.91
N ASP A 644 41.10 -15.31 -23.25
CA ASP A 644 41.48 -16.74 -23.36
C ASP A 644 41.36 -17.45 -22.00
N ASP A 645 41.70 -16.76 -20.91
CA ASP A 645 41.59 -17.27 -19.54
C ASP A 645 40.17 -17.17 -18.96
N GLY A 646 39.28 -16.36 -19.55
CA GLY A 646 37.91 -16.14 -19.05
C GLY A 646 37.81 -15.09 -17.95
N LYS A 647 38.60 -14.02 -18.03
CA LYS A 647 38.69 -12.95 -17.03
C LYS A 647 38.24 -11.62 -17.60
N HIS A 648 37.63 -10.78 -16.76
CA HIS A 648 37.21 -9.40 -17.04
C HIS A 648 36.50 -9.24 -18.40
N LEU A 649 35.67 -10.22 -18.77
CA LEU A 649 35.05 -10.27 -20.09
C LEU A 649 34.19 -9.04 -20.36
N ALA A 650 33.48 -8.52 -19.35
CA ALA A 650 32.70 -7.28 -19.46
C ALA A 650 33.57 -6.05 -19.72
N THR A 651 34.73 -5.96 -19.07
CA THR A 651 35.71 -4.90 -19.35
C THR A 651 36.23 -5.01 -20.77
N CYS A 652 36.66 -6.19 -21.21
CA CYS A 652 37.14 -6.44 -22.57
C CYS A 652 36.07 -6.12 -23.62
N ALA A 653 34.81 -6.44 -23.32
CA ALA A 653 33.66 -6.09 -24.15
C ALA A 653 33.41 -4.57 -24.22
N ALA A 654 33.52 -3.86 -23.09
CA ALA A 654 33.29 -2.42 -23.02
C ALA A 654 34.35 -1.60 -23.77
N VAL A 655 35.57 -2.13 -23.91
CA VAL A 655 36.70 -1.43 -24.56
C VAL A 655 36.97 -1.89 -26.00
N CYS A 656 36.20 -2.87 -26.52
CA CYS A 656 36.37 -3.38 -27.88
C CYS A 656 35.88 -2.40 -28.96
N ALA A 657 35.09 -1.40 -28.59
CA ALA A 657 34.75 -0.26 -29.42
C ALA A 657 35.48 0.98 -28.89
N SER A 658 36.37 1.57 -29.68
CA SER A 658 37.11 2.77 -29.32
C SER A 658 37.08 3.78 -30.46
N ALA A 659 36.72 5.03 -30.16
CA ALA A 659 36.55 6.11 -31.15
C ALA A 659 35.65 5.73 -32.35
N GLY A 660 34.60 4.94 -32.12
CA GLY A 660 33.65 4.49 -33.15
C GLY A 660 34.14 3.33 -34.03
N GLN A 661 35.35 2.81 -33.80
CA GLN A 661 35.89 1.64 -34.50
C GLN A 661 35.79 0.39 -33.63
N LEU A 662 35.29 -0.69 -34.23
CA LEU A 662 35.15 -1.99 -33.58
C LEU A 662 36.41 -2.83 -33.79
N ASP A 663 37.04 -3.29 -32.72
CA ASP A 663 38.00 -4.38 -32.74
C ASP A 663 37.24 -5.71 -32.90
N THR A 664 37.10 -6.12 -34.15
CA THR A 664 36.37 -7.35 -34.51
C THR A 664 37.00 -8.63 -33.96
N ASP A 665 38.33 -8.71 -33.80
CA ASP A 665 38.98 -9.92 -33.26
C ASP A 665 38.69 -10.04 -31.77
N LEU A 666 38.83 -8.94 -31.02
CA LEU A 666 38.52 -8.92 -29.60
C LEU A 666 37.02 -9.17 -29.35
N ALA A 667 36.13 -8.53 -30.11
CA ALA A 667 34.69 -8.73 -30.00
C ALA A 667 34.25 -10.18 -30.27
N ASP A 668 34.78 -10.81 -31.33
CA ASP A 668 34.45 -12.20 -31.67
C ASP A 668 35.00 -13.20 -30.63
N ARG A 669 36.19 -12.93 -30.05
CA ARG A 669 36.75 -13.72 -28.94
C ARG A 669 35.93 -13.58 -27.67
N VAL A 670 35.58 -12.36 -27.28
CA VAL A 670 34.74 -12.09 -26.10
C VAL A 670 33.39 -12.79 -26.24
N LEU A 671 32.74 -12.68 -27.41
CA LEU A 671 31.48 -13.37 -27.67
C LEU A 671 31.62 -14.89 -27.50
N ALA A 672 32.65 -15.49 -28.10
CA ALA A 672 32.89 -16.94 -28.01
C ALA A 672 33.14 -17.39 -26.56
N ARG A 673 33.91 -16.60 -25.79
CA ARG A 673 34.20 -16.93 -24.38
C ARG A 673 33.00 -16.71 -23.47
N ALA A 674 32.38 -15.53 -23.52
CA ALA A 674 31.22 -15.20 -22.68
C ALA A 674 30.06 -16.19 -22.91
N ARG A 675 29.88 -16.66 -24.15
CA ARG A 675 28.94 -17.74 -24.47
C ARG A 675 29.28 -19.07 -23.79
N THR A 676 30.57 -19.43 -23.78
CA THR A 676 31.03 -20.69 -23.15
C THR A 676 30.84 -20.65 -21.63
N GLU A 677 30.98 -19.47 -21.02
CA GLU A 677 30.88 -19.28 -19.58
C GLU A 677 29.47 -18.92 -19.09
N GLY A 678 28.58 -18.49 -19.99
CA GLY A 678 27.27 -17.98 -19.63
C GLY A 678 27.32 -16.60 -18.96
N ASP A 679 28.29 -15.76 -19.32
CA ASP A 679 28.48 -14.42 -18.72
C ASP A 679 27.57 -13.38 -19.38
N GLY A 680 26.42 -13.12 -18.74
CA GLY A 680 25.45 -12.14 -19.23
C GLY A 680 25.87 -10.67 -19.07
N GLU A 681 26.74 -10.35 -18.11
CA GLU A 681 27.25 -8.98 -17.96
C GLU A 681 28.21 -8.65 -19.11
N ALA A 682 29.08 -9.59 -19.47
CA ALA A 682 29.98 -9.42 -20.60
C ALA A 682 29.23 -9.30 -21.94
N LEU A 683 28.20 -10.12 -22.14
CA LEU A 683 27.34 -10.02 -23.32
C LEU A 683 26.57 -8.69 -23.34
N THR A 684 26.13 -8.18 -22.19
CA THR A 684 25.46 -6.88 -22.09
C THR A 684 26.41 -5.73 -22.46
N ALA A 685 27.63 -5.75 -21.92
CA ALA A 685 28.67 -4.78 -22.27
C ALA A 685 29.05 -4.85 -23.77
N LEU A 686 29.13 -6.07 -24.33
CA LEU A 686 29.41 -6.27 -25.75
C LEU A 686 28.29 -5.72 -26.62
N ALA A 687 27.03 -5.96 -26.22
CA ALA A 687 25.87 -5.43 -26.90
C ALA A 687 25.90 -3.90 -26.93
N HIS A 688 26.31 -3.25 -25.83
CA HIS A 688 26.45 -1.79 -25.77
C HIS A 688 27.53 -1.28 -26.73
N SER A 689 28.72 -1.91 -26.73
CA SER A 689 29.80 -1.55 -27.66
C SER A 689 29.39 -1.72 -29.12
N LEU A 690 28.76 -2.83 -29.48
CA LEU A 690 28.22 -3.07 -30.83
C LEU A 690 27.13 -2.05 -31.21
N ALA A 691 26.26 -1.73 -30.26
CA ALA A 691 25.20 -0.74 -30.44
C ALA A 691 25.77 0.65 -30.74
N SER A 692 26.87 1.04 -30.07
CA SER A 692 27.55 2.33 -30.30
C SER A 692 28.16 2.46 -31.70
N CYS A 693 28.41 1.35 -32.40
CA CYS A 693 29.00 1.31 -33.74
C CYS A 693 27.98 1.12 -34.88
N LEU A 694 26.67 1.02 -34.59
CA LEU A 694 25.63 0.67 -35.59
C LEU A 694 25.53 1.62 -36.80
N GLY A 695 25.91 2.89 -36.63
CA GLY A 695 25.90 3.88 -37.72
C GLY A 695 27.11 3.81 -38.65
N ASP A 696 28.23 3.28 -38.15
CA ASP A 696 29.55 3.36 -38.81
C ASP A 696 30.03 2.00 -39.34
N ASP A 697 29.51 0.89 -38.81
CA ASP A 697 29.92 -0.47 -39.18
C ASP A 697 28.72 -1.37 -39.57
N ALA A 698 28.71 -1.83 -40.82
CA ALA A 698 27.67 -2.70 -41.37
C ALA A 698 27.64 -4.09 -40.70
N ASP A 699 28.75 -4.51 -40.10
CA ASP A 699 28.94 -5.83 -39.49
C ASP A 699 28.51 -5.87 -38.01
N ALA A 700 28.24 -4.71 -37.39
CA ALA A 700 27.81 -4.61 -35.99
C ALA A 700 26.36 -5.09 -35.78
N ARG A 701 25.48 -4.83 -36.76
CA ARG A 701 24.04 -5.12 -36.65
C ARG A 701 23.70 -6.63 -36.55
N PRO A 702 24.22 -7.52 -37.42
CA PRO A 702 23.99 -8.96 -37.27
C PRO A 702 24.61 -9.55 -35.99
N ARG A 703 25.74 -9.01 -35.53
CA ARG A 703 26.40 -9.42 -34.28
C ARG A 703 25.56 -9.07 -33.07
N LEU A 704 25.00 -7.85 -33.03
CA LEU A 704 24.12 -7.42 -31.95
C LEU A 704 22.91 -8.35 -31.79
N VAL A 705 22.24 -8.70 -32.90
CA VAL A 705 21.13 -9.68 -32.88
C VAL A 705 21.60 -11.04 -32.33
N GLY A 706 22.80 -11.48 -32.70
CA GLY A 706 23.41 -12.70 -32.17
C GLY A 706 23.61 -12.64 -30.65
N VAL A 707 24.14 -11.53 -30.14
CA VAL A 707 24.38 -11.31 -28.70
C VAL A 707 23.06 -11.29 -27.91
N VAL A 708 22.04 -10.57 -28.38
CA VAL A 708 20.72 -10.53 -27.72
C VAL A 708 20.08 -11.92 -27.67
N ARG A 709 20.28 -12.77 -28.68
CA ARG A 709 19.80 -14.15 -28.66
C ARG A 709 20.48 -14.99 -27.57
N GLU A 710 21.79 -14.84 -27.40
CA GLU A 710 22.51 -15.55 -26.32
C GLU A 710 22.08 -15.04 -24.94
N LEU A 711 21.89 -13.71 -24.77
CA LEU A 711 21.34 -13.13 -23.55
C LEU A 711 19.94 -13.67 -23.21
N SER A 712 19.08 -13.82 -24.22
CA SER A 712 17.76 -14.45 -24.08
C SER A 712 17.86 -15.88 -23.53
N GLY A 713 18.77 -16.68 -24.08
CA GLY A 713 19.01 -18.06 -23.63
C GLY A 713 19.53 -18.17 -22.18
N LEU A 714 20.16 -17.11 -21.66
CA LEU A 714 20.62 -17.00 -20.28
C LEU A 714 19.56 -16.39 -19.33
N GLU A 715 18.40 -16.01 -19.85
CA GLU A 715 17.40 -15.19 -19.14
C GLU A 715 17.99 -13.90 -18.51
N HIS A 716 19.06 -13.33 -19.08
CA HIS A 716 19.70 -12.11 -18.56
C HIS A 716 19.07 -10.85 -19.16
N THR A 717 18.70 -9.89 -18.32
CA THR A 717 17.82 -8.77 -18.72
C THR A 717 18.44 -7.38 -18.58
N ALA A 718 19.68 -7.25 -18.10
CA ALA A 718 20.29 -5.92 -17.88
C ALA A 718 20.43 -5.12 -19.19
N TRP A 719 20.60 -5.82 -20.30
CA TRP A 719 20.72 -5.25 -21.64
C TRP A 719 19.56 -4.32 -22.03
N VAL A 720 18.36 -4.52 -21.49
CA VAL A 720 17.19 -3.69 -21.81
C VAL A 720 17.46 -2.24 -21.42
N ALA A 721 17.89 -1.99 -20.18
CA ALA A 721 18.21 -0.65 -19.70
C ALA A 721 19.45 -0.07 -20.40
N THR A 722 20.44 -0.91 -20.69
CA THR A 722 21.68 -0.50 -21.36
C THR A 722 21.47 -0.06 -22.81
N LEU A 723 20.59 -0.74 -23.56
CA LEU A 723 20.40 -0.50 -24.99
C LEU A 723 19.24 0.45 -25.32
N ALA A 724 18.23 0.56 -24.45
CA ALA A 724 17.05 1.40 -24.72
C ALA A 724 17.38 2.87 -25.01
N HIS A 725 18.46 3.38 -24.44
CA HIS A 725 18.89 4.77 -24.60
C HIS A 725 19.81 5.01 -25.80
N VAL A 726 20.23 3.95 -26.50
CA VAL A 726 21.07 4.09 -27.70
C VAL A 726 20.16 4.35 -28.91
N GLU A 727 20.41 5.47 -29.59
CA GLU A 727 19.55 5.95 -30.68
C GLU A 727 19.42 4.92 -31.82
N GLY A 728 18.19 4.61 -32.21
CA GLY A 728 17.88 3.72 -33.35
C GLY A 728 18.00 2.21 -33.08
N VAL A 729 18.54 1.79 -31.93
CA VAL A 729 18.83 0.38 -31.62
C VAL A 729 17.57 -0.45 -31.43
N ALA A 730 16.61 0.06 -30.66
CA ALA A 730 15.37 -0.67 -30.38
C ALA A 730 14.58 -0.95 -31.66
N SER A 731 14.45 0.05 -32.55
CA SER A 731 13.81 -0.11 -33.85
C SER A 731 14.56 -1.07 -34.77
N ALA A 732 15.90 -1.05 -34.77
CA ALA A 732 16.70 -1.97 -35.56
C ALA A 732 16.53 -3.43 -35.11
N LEU A 733 16.59 -3.69 -33.80
CA LEU A 733 16.41 -5.03 -33.22
C LEU A 733 14.99 -5.56 -33.43
N ALA A 734 13.98 -4.72 -33.21
CA ALA A 734 12.58 -5.06 -33.45
C ALA A 734 12.31 -5.41 -34.93
N ALA A 735 12.96 -4.73 -35.87
CA ALA A 735 12.81 -5.02 -37.30
C ALA A 735 13.53 -6.31 -37.73
N ASP A 736 14.69 -6.61 -37.14
CA ASP A 736 15.53 -7.73 -37.57
C ASP A 736 15.18 -9.06 -36.91
N ALA A 737 14.82 -9.04 -35.62
CA ALA A 737 14.62 -10.23 -34.82
C ALA A 737 13.54 -10.05 -33.73
N PRO A 738 12.29 -9.74 -34.10
CA PRO A 738 11.22 -9.43 -33.13
C PRO A 738 10.97 -10.57 -32.13
N GLU A 739 10.97 -11.83 -32.58
CA GLU A 739 10.76 -12.98 -31.69
C GLU A 739 11.87 -13.12 -30.64
N THR A 740 13.12 -12.89 -31.03
CA THR A 740 14.26 -12.94 -30.10
C THR A 740 14.14 -11.85 -29.04
N VAL A 741 13.65 -10.66 -29.40
CA VAL A 741 13.39 -9.58 -28.44
C VAL A 741 12.27 -9.94 -27.48
N LEU A 742 11.15 -10.50 -27.98
CA LEU A 742 10.02 -10.90 -27.13
C LEU A 742 10.42 -12.00 -26.12
N GLU A 743 11.13 -13.03 -26.58
CA GLU A 743 11.68 -14.09 -25.73
C GLU A 743 12.61 -13.52 -24.64
N ALA A 744 13.48 -12.58 -25.01
CA ALA A 744 14.43 -11.95 -24.09
C ALA A 744 13.75 -11.03 -23.05
N LEU A 745 12.54 -10.55 -23.32
CA LEU A 745 11.75 -9.73 -22.40
C LEU A 745 10.83 -10.56 -21.48
N LEU A 746 10.59 -11.84 -21.78
CA LEU A 746 9.79 -12.72 -20.93
C LEU A 746 10.31 -12.82 -19.47
N PRO A 747 11.63 -12.97 -19.20
CA PRO A 747 12.15 -13.03 -17.83
C PRO A 747 12.24 -11.66 -17.12
N LEU A 748 12.02 -10.53 -17.82
CA LEU A 748 12.13 -9.19 -17.24
C LEU A 748 11.11 -9.00 -16.11
N GLY A 749 11.54 -8.41 -14.98
CA GLY A 749 10.69 -8.20 -13.80
C GLY A 749 9.42 -7.39 -14.11
N VAL A 750 9.58 -6.13 -14.50
CA VAL A 750 8.46 -5.24 -14.88
C VAL A 750 8.73 -4.68 -16.26
N ILE A 751 7.69 -4.59 -17.09
CA ILE A 751 7.74 -3.84 -18.34
C ILE A 751 7.67 -2.34 -18.00
N GLY A 752 8.80 -1.65 -18.09
CA GLY A 752 8.92 -0.20 -17.92
C GLY A 752 9.19 0.53 -19.24
N LEU A 753 9.52 1.82 -19.15
CA LEU A 753 9.80 2.70 -20.30
C LEU A 753 10.86 2.11 -21.25
N GLU A 754 11.93 1.54 -20.69
CA GLU A 754 13.05 0.98 -21.45
C GLU A 754 12.63 -0.25 -22.25
N ALA A 755 11.75 -1.10 -21.70
CA ALA A 755 11.23 -2.27 -22.40
C ALA A 755 10.20 -1.87 -23.48
N GLU A 756 9.38 -0.85 -23.22
CA GLU A 756 8.41 -0.33 -24.20
C GLU A 756 9.09 0.17 -25.47
N ALA A 757 10.31 0.72 -25.38
CA ALA A 757 11.09 1.15 -26.54
C ALA A 757 11.29 0.02 -27.58
N PHE A 758 11.41 -1.23 -27.12
CA PHE A 758 11.54 -2.41 -27.97
C PHE A 758 10.20 -3.01 -28.39
N LEU A 759 9.20 -2.97 -27.52
CA LEU A 759 7.86 -3.53 -27.80
C LEU A 759 7.08 -2.68 -28.79
N LYS A 760 7.22 -1.35 -28.76
CA LYS A 760 6.46 -0.43 -29.60
C LYS A 760 6.65 -0.70 -31.10
N PRO A 761 7.87 -0.77 -31.66
CA PRO A 761 8.05 -1.06 -33.08
C PRO A 761 7.57 -2.47 -33.48
N ILE A 762 7.56 -3.43 -32.55
CA ILE A 762 6.98 -4.76 -32.79
C ILE A 762 5.46 -4.65 -32.82
N ALA A 763 4.85 -3.93 -31.90
CA ALA A 763 3.40 -3.74 -31.81
C ALA A 763 2.81 -3.02 -33.03
N GLU A 764 3.57 -2.11 -33.67
CA GLU A 764 3.18 -1.44 -34.92
C GLU A 764 2.98 -2.40 -36.11
N VAL A 765 3.63 -3.57 -36.09
CA VAL A 765 3.62 -4.55 -37.19
C VAL A 765 2.90 -5.85 -36.80
N HIS A 766 3.12 -6.30 -35.56
CA HIS A 766 2.71 -7.59 -34.99
C HIS A 766 2.13 -7.42 -33.57
N PRO A 767 1.02 -6.67 -33.41
CA PRO A 767 0.40 -6.41 -32.10
C PRO A 767 -0.01 -7.71 -31.37
N GLU A 768 -0.40 -8.75 -32.11
CA GLU A 768 -0.75 -10.05 -31.55
C GLU A 768 0.41 -10.72 -30.79
N ARG A 769 1.65 -10.56 -31.27
CA ARG A 769 2.83 -11.16 -30.63
C ARG A 769 3.16 -10.48 -29.30
N VAL A 770 2.91 -9.17 -29.20
CA VAL A 770 3.06 -8.44 -27.93
C VAL A 770 1.99 -8.85 -26.92
N VAL A 771 0.75 -9.08 -27.37
CA VAL A 771 -0.31 -9.64 -26.51
C VAL A 771 0.05 -11.05 -26.03
N GLU A 772 0.58 -11.91 -26.90
CA GLU A 772 1.05 -13.24 -26.52
C GLU A 772 2.18 -13.19 -25.48
N LEU A 773 3.13 -12.26 -25.61
CA LEU A 773 4.15 -12.04 -24.57
C LEU A 773 3.52 -11.79 -23.21
N PHE A 774 2.54 -10.88 -23.11
CA PHE A 774 1.87 -10.62 -21.82
C PHE A 774 1.11 -11.83 -21.29
N ARG A 775 0.50 -12.63 -22.16
CA ARG A 775 -0.13 -13.90 -21.77
C ARG A 775 0.89 -14.87 -21.16
N ASP A 776 2.05 -15.02 -21.80
CA ASP A 776 3.13 -15.88 -21.34
C ASP A 776 3.75 -15.36 -20.04
N ARG A 777 3.79 -14.04 -19.86
CA ARG A 777 4.19 -13.42 -18.58
C ARG A 777 3.19 -13.73 -17.45
N VAL A 778 1.89 -13.73 -17.71
CA VAL A 778 0.85 -14.14 -16.72
C VAL A 778 1.03 -15.63 -16.35
N ALA A 779 1.37 -16.48 -17.32
CA ALA A 779 1.70 -17.88 -17.06
C ALA A 779 2.98 -18.02 -16.23
N LYS A 780 4.05 -17.28 -16.56
CA LYS A 780 5.32 -17.31 -15.81
C LYS A 780 5.14 -16.82 -14.38
N GLU A 781 4.34 -15.77 -14.15
CA GLU A 781 3.99 -15.25 -12.82
C GLU A 781 3.31 -16.31 -11.94
N ALA A 782 2.54 -17.21 -12.55
CA ALA A 782 1.86 -18.31 -11.86
C ALA A 782 2.82 -19.38 -11.32
N ASP A 783 3.94 -19.60 -12.00
CA ASP A 783 4.94 -20.64 -11.71
C ASP A 783 6.08 -20.16 -10.79
N VAL A 784 6.14 -18.85 -10.47
CA VAL A 784 7.20 -18.30 -9.60
C VAL A 784 7.06 -18.87 -8.18
N THR A 785 8.04 -19.66 -7.77
CA THR A 785 8.11 -20.27 -6.44
C THR A 785 8.38 -19.22 -5.35
N GLU A 786 8.07 -19.53 -4.09
CA GLU A 786 8.27 -18.58 -2.97
C GLU A 786 9.74 -18.20 -2.76
N ALA A 787 10.67 -19.13 -3.05
CA ALA A 787 12.11 -18.86 -3.07
C ALA A 787 12.50 -17.84 -4.14
N GLU A 788 11.88 -17.92 -5.32
CA GLU A 788 12.07 -16.94 -6.39
C GLU A 788 11.37 -15.62 -6.08
N ARG A 789 10.23 -15.61 -5.37
CA ARG A 789 9.53 -14.37 -4.96
C ARG A 789 10.31 -13.55 -3.94
N GLY A 790 11.14 -14.15 -3.10
CA GLY A 790 12.05 -13.41 -2.20
C GLY A 790 13.03 -12.52 -2.97
N GLN A 791 13.53 -13.00 -4.12
CA GLN A 791 14.41 -12.25 -5.02
C GLN A 791 13.65 -11.45 -6.09
N ARG A 792 12.47 -11.94 -6.52
CA ARG A 792 11.62 -11.43 -7.61
C ARG A 792 10.29 -10.85 -7.13
N ARG A 793 10.21 -10.20 -5.95
CA ARG A 793 8.99 -9.46 -5.52
C ARG A 793 8.50 -8.42 -6.55
N ARG A 794 9.28 -8.17 -7.60
CA ARG A 794 9.02 -7.24 -8.71
C ARG A 794 8.59 -7.90 -10.02
N TYR A 795 8.35 -9.22 -10.12
CA TYR A 795 7.82 -9.75 -11.39
C TYR A 795 6.34 -9.38 -11.51
N GLY A 796 6.03 -8.40 -12.36
CA GLY A 796 4.67 -8.00 -12.70
C GLY A 796 4.39 -8.37 -14.15
N ALA A 797 3.43 -9.26 -14.37
CA ALA A 797 3.12 -9.74 -15.72
C ALA A 797 2.71 -8.59 -16.64
N VAL A 798 1.80 -7.72 -16.18
CA VAL A 798 1.29 -6.53 -16.87
C VAL A 798 1.59 -5.29 -16.02
N PRO A 799 2.15 -4.21 -16.57
CA PRO A 799 2.36 -2.97 -15.82
C PRO A 799 1.03 -2.26 -15.52
N TRP A 800 1.01 -1.42 -14.48
CA TRP A 800 -0.20 -0.67 -14.10
C TRP A 800 -0.66 0.30 -15.21
N SER A 801 0.29 0.89 -15.94
CA SER A 801 0.04 1.74 -17.10
C SER A 801 1.21 1.64 -18.09
N PHE A 802 0.94 1.89 -19.37
CA PHE A 802 2.00 2.08 -20.37
C PHE A 802 2.40 3.57 -20.48
N TYR A 803 3.63 3.81 -20.96
CA TYR A 803 4.10 5.15 -21.34
C TYR A 803 3.66 5.50 -22.76
N GLU A 804 4.05 4.68 -23.74
CA GLU A 804 3.73 4.89 -25.16
C GLU A 804 3.12 3.64 -25.82
N LEU A 805 3.44 2.44 -25.32
CA LEU A 805 2.99 1.18 -25.91
C LEU A 805 1.47 1.06 -25.97
N GLY A 806 0.76 1.60 -24.97
CA GLY A 806 -0.70 1.61 -24.92
C GLY A 806 -1.34 2.31 -26.12
N VAL A 807 -0.74 3.42 -26.59
CA VAL A 807 -1.22 4.15 -27.78
C VAL A 807 -1.11 3.27 -29.03
N THR A 808 0.02 2.59 -29.20
CA THR A 808 0.24 1.69 -30.33
C THR A 808 -0.70 0.48 -30.31
N LEU A 809 -0.89 -0.15 -29.14
CA LEU A 809 -1.87 -1.24 -29.01
C LEU A 809 -3.30 -0.77 -29.30
N ALA A 810 -3.64 0.45 -28.91
CA ALA A 810 -4.95 1.04 -29.17
C ALA A 810 -5.24 1.25 -30.65
N GLU A 811 -4.23 1.55 -31.48
CA GLU A 811 -4.37 1.63 -32.95
C GLU A 811 -4.75 0.28 -33.59
N HIS A 812 -4.43 -0.83 -32.91
CA HIS A 812 -4.71 -2.20 -33.36
C HIS A 812 -5.82 -2.90 -32.55
N ALA A 813 -6.77 -2.14 -32.01
CA ALA A 813 -7.82 -2.61 -31.10
C ALA A 813 -8.51 -3.93 -31.49
N ALA A 814 -8.85 -4.09 -32.78
CA ALA A 814 -9.55 -5.29 -33.25
C ALA A 814 -8.74 -6.58 -33.03
N VAL A 815 -7.43 -6.52 -33.23
CA VAL A 815 -6.52 -7.66 -33.05
C VAL A 815 -6.26 -7.87 -31.56
N VAL A 816 -5.93 -6.78 -30.85
CA VAL A 816 -5.56 -6.82 -29.42
C VAL A 816 -6.72 -7.32 -28.55
N VAL A 817 -7.90 -6.71 -28.64
CA VAL A 817 -9.05 -7.10 -27.80
C VAL A 817 -9.47 -8.54 -28.07
N SER A 818 -9.50 -8.97 -29.34
CA SER A 818 -9.82 -10.36 -29.67
C SER A 818 -8.82 -11.34 -29.06
N ALA A 819 -7.52 -11.08 -29.21
CA ALA A 819 -6.47 -11.95 -28.68
C ALA A 819 -6.48 -12.02 -27.14
N VAL A 820 -6.77 -10.90 -26.46
CA VAL A 820 -6.85 -10.86 -24.99
C VAL A 820 -8.06 -11.62 -24.46
N LEU A 821 -9.22 -11.53 -25.13
CA LEU A 821 -10.42 -12.24 -24.69
C LEU A 821 -10.27 -13.77 -24.79
N GLU A 822 -9.44 -14.28 -25.71
CA GLU A 822 -9.11 -15.71 -25.83
C GLU A 822 -8.30 -16.26 -24.65
N TRP A 823 -7.74 -15.42 -23.78
CA TRP A 823 -6.99 -15.87 -22.60
C TRP A 823 -7.87 -16.67 -21.63
N ALA A 824 -9.19 -16.45 -21.65
CA ALA A 824 -10.15 -17.19 -20.82
C ALA A 824 -10.18 -18.71 -21.13
N ASP A 825 -9.78 -19.10 -22.34
CA ASP A 825 -9.74 -20.48 -22.82
C ASP A 825 -8.39 -21.18 -22.52
N ALA A 826 -7.46 -20.52 -21.83
CA ALA A 826 -6.17 -21.10 -21.46
C ALA A 826 -6.32 -22.32 -20.52
N GLU A 827 -5.42 -23.31 -20.69
CA GLU A 827 -5.53 -24.64 -20.05
C GLU A 827 -5.49 -24.59 -18.50
N GLY A 828 -6.40 -25.35 -17.85
CA GLY A 828 -6.43 -25.58 -16.40
C GLY A 828 -7.48 -24.77 -15.63
N GLU A 829 -8.44 -25.45 -14.98
CA GLU A 829 -9.51 -24.79 -14.20
C GLU A 829 -9.00 -24.05 -12.95
N GLU A 830 -7.91 -24.51 -12.33
CA GLU A 830 -7.43 -23.99 -11.02
C GLU A 830 -6.81 -22.59 -11.08
N SER A 831 -6.44 -22.09 -12.28
CA SER A 831 -5.74 -20.80 -12.47
C SER A 831 -6.46 -19.84 -13.42
N ARG A 832 -7.66 -20.17 -13.90
CA ARG A 832 -8.38 -19.38 -14.93
C ARG A 832 -8.63 -17.92 -14.53
N TRP A 833 -8.84 -17.66 -13.23
CA TRP A 833 -9.06 -16.31 -12.70
C TRP A 833 -7.86 -15.37 -12.89
N ARG A 834 -6.62 -15.90 -12.92
CA ARG A 834 -5.41 -15.08 -13.15
C ARG A 834 -5.38 -14.53 -14.56
N TYR A 835 -5.76 -15.34 -15.54
CA TYR A 835 -5.87 -14.91 -16.93
C TYR A 835 -6.98 -13.87 -17.11
N TRP A 836 -8.10 -13.98 -16.40
CA TRP A 836 -9.15 -12.94 -16.42
C TRP A 836 -8.66 -11.60 -15.87
N LEU A 837 -7.94 -11.62 -14.75
CA LEU A 837 -7.39 -10.41 -14.15
C LEU A 837 -6.27 -9.81 -15.00
N GLY A 838 -5.32 -10.62 -15.47
CA GLY A 838 -4.25 -10.17 -16.35
C GLY A 838 -4.76 -9.62 -17.69
N ALA A 839 -5.81 -10.23 -18.25
CA ALA A 839 -6.49 -9.70 -19.44
C ALA A 839 -7.12 -8.32 -19.16
N ALA A 840 -7.81 -8.18 -18.02
CA ALA A 840 -8.36 -6.90 -17.60
C ALA A 840 -7.28 -5.83 -17.37
N ASP A 841 -6.16 -6.20 -16.75
CA ASP A 841 -5.02 -5.32 -16.52
C ASP A 841 -4.42 -4.84 -17.85
N LEU A 842 -4.25 -5.73 -18.84
CA LEU A 842 -3.70 -5.36 -20.15
C LEU A 842 -4.64 -4.44 -20.93
N LEU A 843 -5.94 -4.74 -20.92
CA LEU A 843 -6.95 -3.86 -21.53
C LEU A 843 -6.97 -2.49 -20.87
N HIS A 844 -6.94 -2.42 -19.54
CA HIS A 844 -6.92 -1.14 -18.83
C HIS A 844 -5.62 -0.36 -19.07
N ALA A 845 -4.46 -1.04 -19.12
CA ALA A 845 -3.19 -0.39 -19.40
C ALA A 845 -3.14 0.20 -20.82
N ALA A 846 -3.75 -0.46 -21.81
CA ALA A 846 -3.84 0.03 -23.19
C ALA A 846 -4.95 1.08 -23.39
N TRP A 847 -6.07 0.96 -22.66
CA TRP A 847 -7.18 1.92 -22.65
C TRP A 847 -7.49 2.37 -21.21
N PRO A 848 -6.75 3.35 -20.66
CA PRO A 848 -7.00 3.86 -19.31
C PRO A 848 -8.37 4.56 -19.16
N VAL A 849 -8.93 5.02 -20.29
CA VAL A 849 -10.27 5.60 -20.36
C VAL A 849 -11.12 4.73 -21.27
N TYR A 850 -12.28 4.30 -20.79
CA TYR A 850 -13.22 3.48 -21.56
C TYR A 850 -13.93 4.27 -22.65
N GLY A 851 -14.00 3.72 -23.85
CA GLY A 851 -14.70 4.29 -25.00
C GLY A 851 -14.37 3.59 -26.31
N GLU A 852 -14.60 4.25 -27.43
CA GLU A 852 -14.18 3.74 -28.75
C GLU A 852 -12.65 3.72 -28.88
N PRO A 853 -12.02 2.66 -29.44
CA PRO A 853 -12.63 1.49 -30.09
C PRO A 853 -12.85 0.26 -29.18
N ILE A 854 -12.39 0.25 -27.92
CA ILE A 854 -12.49 -0.93 -27.04
C ILE A 854 -13.95 -1.33 -26.77
N GLU A 855 -14.83 -0.35 -26.61
CA GLU A 855 -16.27 -0.55 -26.38
C GLU A 855 -16.91 -1.42 -27.48
N GLN A 856 -16.67 -1.10 -28.76
CA GLN A 856 -17.21 -1.88 -29.89
C GLN A 856 -16.77 -3.35 -29.87
N HIS A 857 -15.50 -3.59 -29.56
CA HIS A 857 -14.93 -4.94 -29.57
C HIS A 857 -15.40 -5.78 -28.38
N LEU A 858 -15.52 -5.16 -27.20
CA LEU A 858 -16.08 -5.83 -26.02
C LEU A 858 -17.56 -6.16 -26.21
N ILE A 859 -18.36 -5.24 -26.78
CA ILE A 859 -19.77 -5.52 -27.11
C ILE A 859 -19.89 -6.68 -28.11
N ALA A 860 -19.03 -6.73 -29.13
CA ALA A 860 -19.03 -7.81 -30.13
C ALA A 860 -18.70 -9.19 -29.54
N SER A 861 -18.06 -9.25 -28.37
CA SER A 861 -17.75 -10.49 -27.66
C SER A 861 -18.93 -11.12 -26.91
N ILE A 862 -19.99 -10.35 -26.65
CA ILE A 862 -21.13 -10.78 -25.84
C ILE A 862 -21.98 -11.80 -26.63
N ARG A 863 -22.02 -13.04 -26.14
CA ARG A 863 -22.81 -14.15 -26.74
C ARG A 863 -23.90 -14.62 -25.78
N PRO A 864 -25.09 -15.03 -26.26
CA PRO A 864 -26.11 -15.61 -25.39
C PRO A 864 -25.69 -17.00 -24.88
N ASN A 865 -26.07 -17.33 -23.64
CA ASN A 865 -25.78 -18.61 -22.97
C ASN A 865 -24.28 -18.91 -22.76
N ASP A 866 -23.44 -17.88 -22.62
CA ASP A 866 -22.00 -18.01 -22.38
C ASP A 866 -21.56 -17.12 -21.21
N ALA A 867 -22.12 -17.40 -20.02
CA ALA A 867 -21.84 -16.63 -18.82
C ALA A 867 -20.37 -16.73 -18.36
N GLY A 868 -19.64 -17.76 -18.81
CA GLY A 868 -18.21 -17.94 -18.52
C GLY A 868 -17.35 -16.85 -19.16
N SER A 869 -17.60 -16.54 -20.43
CA SER A 869 -16.88 -15.50 -21.16
C SER A 869 -17.14 -14.08 -20.63
N LEU A 870 -18.24 -13.86 -19.89
CA LEU A 870 -18.52 -12.58 -19.23
C LEU A 870 -17.57 -12.28 -18.06
N MET A 871 -16.85 -13.27 -17.52
CA MET A 871 -15.95 -13.02 -16.37
C MET A 871 -14.78 -12.10 -16.74
N THR A 872 -14.16 -12.30 -17.91
CA THR A 872 -13.12 -11.39 -18.43
C THR A 872 -13.69 -10.01 -18.71
N LEU A 873 -14.89 -9.93 -19.29
CA LEU A 873 -15.59 -8.66 -19.52
C LEU A 873 -15.81 -7.91 -18.20
N PHE A 874 -16.37 -8.56 -17.17
CA PHE A 874 -16.60 -7.93 -15.88
C PHE A 874 -15.31 -7.52 -15.18
N ALA A 875 -14.26 -8.34 -15.25
CA ALA A 875 -12.96 -7.97 -14.72
C ALA A 875 -12.40 -6.71 -15.41
N ALA A 876 -12.59 -6.57 -16.72
CA ALA A 876 -12.22 -5.36 -17.45
C ALA A 876 -13.08 -4.15 -17.06
N LEU A 877 -14.41 -4.30 -17.00
CA LEU A 877 -15.32 -3.22 -16.63
C LEU A 877 -15.10 -2.70 -15.19
N ASP A 878 -14.73 -3.58 -14.25
CA ASP A 878 -14.41 -3.19 -12.87
C ASP A 878 -13.30 -2.14 -12.78
N LYS A 879 -12.39 -2.07 -13.77
CA LYS A 879 -11.26 -1.15 -13.80
C LYS A 879 -11.65 0.31 -14.09
N TYR A 880 -12.91 0.56 -14.48
CA TYR A 880 -13.38 1.87 -14.95
C TYR A 880 -14.38 2.54 -13.99
N ASP A 881 -14.37 2.15 -12.71
CA ASP A 881 -15.12 2.82 -11.63
C ASP A 881 -16.61 3.09 -11.94
N GLY A 882 -17.25 2.17 -12.67
CA GLY A 882 -18.66 2.28 -13.02
C GLY A 882 -19.03 3.56 -13.79
N ALA A 883 -18.12 4.08 -14.62
CA ALA A 883 -18.32 5.33 -15.39
C ALA A 883 -19.50 5.25 -16.39
N GLU A 884 -20.04 6.41 -16.77
CA GLU A 884 -21.15 6.52 -17.74
C GLU A 884 -20.84 5.89 -19.09
N SER A 885 -19.56 5.89 -19.51
CA SER A 885 -19.11 5.25 -20.74
C SER A 885 -19.31 3.73 -20.77
N LEU A 886 -19.58 3.08 -19.63
CA LEU A 886 -19.87 1.65 -19.55
C LEU A 886 -21.32 1.30 -19.93
N TRP A 887 -22.22 2.29 -19.96
CA TRP A 887 -23.67 2.08 -20.11
C TRP A 887 -24.04 1.31 -21.38
N THR A 888 -23.45 1.64 -22.53
CA THR A 888 -23.74 0.94 -23.79
C THR A 888 -23.41 -0.55 -23.71
N THR A 889 -22.27 -0.87 -23.07
CA THR A 889 -21.80 -2.25 -22.91
C THR A 889 -22.67 -3.02 -21.92
N CYS A 890 -23.00 -2.40 -20.78
CA CYS A 890 -23.92 -2.97 -19.80
C CYS A 890 -25.31 -3.24 -20.41
N LYS A 891 -25.82 -2.31 -21.21
CA LYS A 891 -27.06 -2.48 -21.97
C LYS A 891 -26.99 -3.68 -22.90
N ALA A 892 -25.89 -3.87 -23.64
CA ALA A 892 -25.72 -5.05 -24.49
C ALA A 892 -25.78 -6.35 -23.67
N VAL A 893 -25.14 -6.42 -22.50
CA VAL A 893 -25.22 -7.58 -21.60
C VAL A 893 -26.65 -7.84 -21.13
N ILE A 894 -27.36 -6.79 -20.68
CA ILE A 894 -28.75 -6.88 -20.20
C ILE A 894 -29.65 -7.46 -21.30
N VAL A 895 -29.61 -6.87 -22.50
CA VAL A 895 -30.47 -7.27 -23.62
C VAL A 895 -30.20 -8.72 -24.05
N THR A 896 -28.94 -9.16 -24.02
CA THR A 896 -28.58 -10.52 -24.41
C THR A 896 -29.02 -11.57 -23.38
N TYR A 897 -29.02 -11.24 -22.09
CA TYR A 897 -29.20 -12.23 -21.00
C TYR A 897 -30.52 -12.16 -20.24
N ALA A 898 -31.34 -11.11 -20.39
CA ALA A 898 -32.55 -10.89 -19.59
C ALA A 898 -33.56 -12.06 -19.54
N GLY A 899 -33.60 -12.92 -20.57
CA GLY A 899 -34.48 -14.09 -20.62
C GLY A 899 -33.83 -15.42 -20.21
N GLY A 900 -32.56 -15.40 -19.78
CA GLY A 900 -31.77 -16.59 -19.48
C GLY A 900 -31.78 -16.99 -18.00
N PRO A 901 -31.45 -18.25 -17.68
CA PRO A 901 -31.44 -18.76 -16.29
C PRO A 901 -30.36 -18.11 -15.41
N ASP A 902 -29.30 -17.57 -16.00
CA ASP A 902 -28.18 -16.94 -15.26
C ASP A 902 -28.37 -15.44 -15.02
N TYR A 903 -29.50 -14.85 -15.47
CA TYR A 903 -29.68 -13.40 -15.48
C TYR A 903 -29.60 -12.78 -14.09
N ASP A 904 -30.10 -13.43 -13.03
CA ASP A 904 -30.05 -12.88 -11.67
C ASP A 904 -28.61 -12.69 -11.16
N ARG A 905 -27.74 -13.66 -11.45
CA ARG A 905 -26.31 -13.57 -11.11
C ARG A 905 -25.62 -12.48 -11.93
N ILE A 906 -25.92 -12.40 -13.22
CA ILE A 906 -25.38 -11.39 -14.15
C ILE A 906 -25.84 -9.99 -13.75
N ARG A 907 -27.12 -9.81 -13.43
CA ARG A 907 -27.72 -8.58 -12.91
C ARG A 907 -27.00 -8.10 -11.66
N SER A 908 -26.83 -8.98 -10.68
CA SER A 908 -26.11 -8.65 -9.44
C SER A 908 -24.67 -8.20 -9.71
N ARG A 909 -24.01 -8.85 -10.68
CA ARG A 909 -22.65 -8.47 -11.08
C ARG A 909 -22.60 -7.13 -11.81
N LEU A 910 -23.56 -6.84 -12.68
CA LEU A 910 -23.70 -5.54 -13.35
C LEU A 910 -23.92 -4.41 -12.33
N GLN A 911 -24.76 -4.64 -11.33
CA GLN A 911 -24.96 -3.68 -10.23
C GLN A 911 -23.64 -3.41 -9.49
N SER A 912 -22.88 -4.46 -9.15
CA SER A 912 -21.57 -4.32 -8.53
C SER A 912 -20.59 -3.49 -9.39
N VAL A 913 -20.46 -3.80 -10.68
CA VAL A 913 -19.57 -3.08 -11.62
C VAL A 913 -19.95 -1.59 -11.69
N LEU A 914 -21.24 -1.30 -11.90
CA LEU A 914 -21.72 0.07 -12.04
C LEU A 914 -21.68 0.83 -10.70
N SER A 915 -21.65 0.15 -9.56
CA SER A 915 -21.61 0.79 -8.23
C SER A 915 -20.21 1.19 -7.79
N ASN A 916 -19.14 0.75 -8.45
CA ASN A 916 -17.77 1.13 -8.08
C ASN A 916 -17.61 2.67 -8.12
N THR A 917 -17.10 3.29 -7.07
CA THR A 917 -17.06 4.77 -6.93
C THR A 917 -15.65 5.35 -7.01
N GLY A 918 -14.61 4.51 -7.17
CA GLY A 918 -13.23 4.90 -6.94
C GLY A 918 -12.99 5.37 -5.50
N VAL A 919 -12.05 6.28 -5.31
CA VAL A 919 -11.73 6.89 -4.00
C VAL A 919 -12.75 7.98 -3.67
N VAL A 920 -13.38 7.86 -2.49
CA VAL A 920 -14.27 8.88 -1.93
C VAL A 920 -13.58 9.68 -0.83
N ALA A 921 -14.06 10.90 -0.56
CA ALA A 921 -13.56 11.76 0.49
C ALA A 921 -14.71 12.29 1.36
N GLY A 922 -14.41 12.61 2.61
CA GLY A 922 -15.39 13.09 3.59
C GLY A 922 -16.14 11.96 4.31
N GLU A 923 -16.82 12.31 5.40
CA GLU A 923 -17.49 11.36 6.31
C GLU A 923 -18.63 10.60 5.62
N TYR A 924 -19.31 11.26 4.67
CA TYR A 924 -20.43 10.72 3.92
C TYR A 924 -20.06 10.33 2.48
N GLY A 925 -18.76 10.26 2.15
CA GLY A 925 -18.29 10.14 0.77
C GLY A 925 -18.87 8.94 0.01
N MET A 926 -19.03 7.78 0.65
CA MET A 926 -19.67 6.59 0.03
C MET A 926 -21.16 6.81 -0.24
N ALA A 927 -21.89 7.36 0.73
CA ALA A 927 -23.31 7.64 0.61
C ALA A 927 -23.59 8.64 -0.51
N GLU A 928 -22.83 9.75 -0.52
CA GLU A 928 -22.92 10.78 -1.55
C GLU A 928 -22.54 10.25 -2.94
N ALA A 929 -21.57 9.35 -3.03
CA ALA A 929 -21.18 8.72 -4.29
C ALA A 929 -22.29 7.79 -4.83
N HIS A 930 -22.94 7.00 -3.97
CA HIS A 930 -24.08 6.17 -4.38
C HIS A 930 -25.34 7.00 -4.70
N GLU A 931 -25.61 8.08 -3.97
CA GLU A 931 -26.67 9.07 -4.29
C GLU A 931 -26.44 9.72 -5.66
N ARG A 932 -25.19 10.14 -5.92
CA ARG A 932 -24.81 10.71 -7.21
C ARG A 932 -25.00 9.71 -8.34
N LYS A 933 -24.55 8.46 -8.19
CA LYS A 933 -24.79 7.40 -9.17
C LYS A 933 -26.29 7.17 -9.42
N ALA A 934 -27.11 7.21 -8.37
CA ALA A 934 -28.57 7.06 -8.52
C ALA A 934 -29.17 8.19 -9.38
N ALA A 935 -28.66 9.42 -9.24
CA ALA A 935 -29.05 10.56 -10.07
C ALA A 935 -28.50 10.45 -11.51
N GLU A 936 -27.23 10.07 -11.69
CA GLU A 936 -26.60 9.87 -13.01
C GLU A 936 -27.39 8.85 -13.87
N ILE A 937 -27.92 7.79 -13.26
CA ILE A 937 -28.73 6.78 -13.96
C ILE A 937 -30.08 7.34 -14.45
N GLU A 938 -30.58 8.45 -13.90
CA GLU A 938 -31.76 9.13 -14.46
C GLU A 938 -31.46 9.77 -15.83
N GLU A 939 -30.20 10.08 -16.11
CA GLU A 939 -29.73 10.62 -17.39
C GLU A 939 -29.40 9.51 -18.40
N TRP A 940 -29.50 8.23 -18.02
CA TRP A 940 -29.31 7.11 -18.95
C TRP A 940 -30.30 7.25 -20.12
N PRO A 941 -29.82 7.32 -21.38
CA PRO A 941 -30.68 7.57 -22.54
C PRO A 941 -31.91 6.66 -22.58
N ASP A 942 -33.09 7.26 -22.78
CA ASP A 942 -34.38 6.57 -22.89
C ASP A 942 -34.28 5.36 -23.83
N ASP A 943 -34.46 4.16 -23.27
CA ASP A 943 -34.45 2.89 -23.98
C ASP A 943 -35.84 2.26 -23.93
N ASP A 944 -36.45 1.97 -25.08
CA ASP A 944 -37.75 1.29 -25.14
C ASP A 944 -37.70 -0.20 -24.74
N ASN A 945 -36.51 -0.77 -24.52
CA ASN A 945 -36.35 -2.16 -24.13
C ASN A 945 -36.87 -2.43 -22.69
N PRO A 946 -37.89 -3.29 -22.50
CA PRO A 946 -38.46 -3.57 -21.19
C PRO A 946 -37.47 -4.15 -20.17
N ALA A 947 -36.48 -4.93 -20.61
CA ALA A 947 -35.48 -5.53 -19.73
C ALA A 947 -34.51 -4.49 -19.16
N VAL A 948 -34.16 -3.48 -19.98
CA VAL A 948 -33.31 -2.37 -19.55
C VAL A 948 -34.07 -1.51 -18.55
N LYS A 949 -35.33 -1.14 -18.84
CA LYS A 949 -36.17 -0.39 -17.88
C LYS A 949 -36.29 -1.10 -16.53
N ALA A 950 -36.60 -2.41 -16.56
CA ALA A 950 -36.69 -3.21 -15.34
C ALA A 950 -35.37 -3.27 -14.55
N PHE A 951 -34.23 -3.38 -15.25
CA PHE A 951 -32.90 -3.33 -14.62
C PHE A 951 -32.62 -1.96 -13.98
N LEU A 952 -32.91 -0.85 -14.68
CA LEU A 952 -32.65 0.50 -14.18
C LEU A 952 -33.52 0.83 -12.96
N ASP A 953 -34.79 0.42 -12.96
CA ASP A 953 -35.68 0.59 -11.81
C ASP A 953 -35.17 -0.18 -10.58
N ASP A 954 -34.76 -1.44 -10.77
CA ASP A 954 -34.18 -2.28 -9.72
C ASP A 954 -32.84 -1.72 -9.21
N TYR A 955 -31.96 -1.31 -10.13
CA TYR A 955 -30.64 -0.77 -9.80
C TYR A 955 -30.71 0.58 -9.08
N ARG A 956 -31.63 1.47 -9.48
CA ARG A 956 -31.92 2.71 -8.76
C ARG A 956 -32.36 2.41 -7.34
N GLY A 957 -33.29 1.47 -7.17
CA GLY A 957 -33.72 1.04 -5.84
C GLY A 957 -32.58 0.46 -5.01
N TYR A 958 -31.68 -0.30 -5.64
CA TYR A 958 -30.47 -0.81 -5.00
C TYR A 958 -29.54 0.31 -4.51
N LEU A 959 -29.21 1.29 -5.37
CA LEU A 959 -28.35 2.42 -5.02
C LEU A 959 -28.92 3.28 -3.90
N GLN A 960 -30.22 3.57 -3.94
CA GLN A 960 -30.90 4.33 -2.89
C GLN A 960 -30.83 3.61 -1.54
N ARG A 961 -30.99 2.27 -1.52
CA ARG A 961 -30.88 1.47 -0.29
C ARG A 961 -29.46 1.49 0.29
N ILE A 962 -28.44 1.25 -0.54
CA ILE A 962 -27.06 1.24 -0.04
C ILE A 962 -26.59 2.64 0.38
N ALA A 963 -26.98 3.70 -0.35
CA ALA A 963 -26.62 5.07 0.00
C ALA A 963 -27.20 5.48 1.35
N LEU A 964 -28.46 5.12 1.60
CA LEU A 964 -29.11 5.36 2.89
C LEU A 964 -28.42 4.57 4.03
N GLY A 965 -28.07 3.30 3.77
CA GLY A 965 -27.31 2.48 4.71
C GLY A 965 -25.95 3.07 5.06
N ASP A 966 -25.21 3.54 4.05
CA ASP A 966 -23.92 4.20 4.22
C ASP A 966 -24.05 5.52 4.98
N ARG A 967 -25.09 6.32 4.69
CA ARG A 967 -25.37 7.58 5.39
C ARG A 967 -25.66 7.35 6.87
N ARG A 968 -26.46 6.32 7.20
CA ARG A 968 -26.76 5.96 8.59
C ARG A 968 -25.53 5.42 9.32
N ARG A 969 -24.71 4.59 8.67
CA ARG A 969 -23.43 4.12 9.21
C ARG A 969 -22.48 5.27 9.50
N ALA A 970 -22.26 6.16 8.52
CA ALA A 970 -21.42 7.34 8.66
C ALA A 970 -21.92 8.26 9.79
N THR A 971 -23.22 8.56 9.83
CA THR A 971 -23.82 9.36 10.91
C THR A 971 -23.54 8.74 12.28
N ARG A 972 -23.69 7.42 12.42
CA ARG A 972 -23.41 6.71 13.68
C ARG A 972 -21.93 6.81 14.06
N GLU A 973 -21.02 6.62 13.13
CA GLU A 973 -19.57 6.73 13.38
C GLU A 973 -19.18 8.15 13.84
N VAL A 974 -19.75 9.18 13.21
CA VAL A 974 -19.55 10.58 13.61
C VAL A 974 -20.08 10.83 15.02
N GLU A 975 -21.30 10.37 15.32
CA GLU A 975 -21.93 10.52 16.63
C GLU A 975 -21.19 9.73 17.73
N HIS A 976 -20.61 8.57 17.41
CA HIS A 976 -19.75 7.82 18.31
C HIS A 976 -18.42 8.55 18.56
N ARG A 977 -17.79 9.08 17.52
CA ARG A 977 -16.54 9.85 17.64
C ARG A 977 -16.75 11.09 18.50
N ARG A 978 -17.85 11.83 18.29
CA ARG A 978 -18.28 12.97 19.12
C ARG A 978 -18.44 12.62 20.59
N ARG A 979 -18.99 11.45 20.90
CA ARG A 979 -19.11 10.98 22.29
C ARG A 979 -17.81 10.44 22.89
N GLU A 980 -16.94 9.88 22.06
CA GLU A 980 -15.65 9.33 22.50
C GLU A 980 -14.62 10.43 22.80
N PHE A 981 -14.59 11.50 22.00
CA PHE A 981 -13.58 12.57 22.12
C PHE A 981 -14.14 13.94 22.55
N GLY A 982 -15.47 14.10 22.62
CA GLY A 982 -16.14 15.39 22.83
C GLY A 982 -16.25 16.22 21.55
N SER A 983 -17.02 17.32 21.59
CA SER A 983 -17.06 18.36 20.57
C SER A 983 -16.90 19.74 21.23
N GLN A 984 -16.30 20.70 20.53
CA GLN A 984 -16.21 22.09 21.04
C GLN A 984 -17.55 22.83 21.02
N GLU A 985 -18.60 22.28 20.38
CA GLU A 985 -19.92 22.90 20.31
C GLU A 985 -20.72 22.81 21.63
N ASP A 986 -20.25 22.03 22.62
CA ASP A 986 -20.88 21.89 23.93
C ASP A 986 -20.30 22.82 25.03
N GLU A 987 -19.39 23.74 24.68
CA GLU A 987 -18.99 24.91 25.50
C GLU A 987 -19.55 26.22 24.94
#